data_AF-A0A1M7BYX2-F1
#
_entry.id   AF-A0A1M7BYX2-F1
#
_cell.length_a   1.000
_cell.length_b   1.000
_cell.length_c   1.000
_cell.angle_alpha   90.00
_cell.angle_beta   90.00
_cell.angle_gamma   90.00
#
_symmetry.space_group_name_H-M   'P 1'
#
loop_
_entity.id
_entity.type
_entity.pdbx_description
1 polymer ?
#
loop_
_entity_poly.entity_id
_entity_poly.type
_entity_poly.pdbx_seq_one_letter_code
_entity_poly.pdbx_strand_id
1 'polypeptide(L)'
;MSSSGPSVTLQEFCTGLGYSDSPGFYMISEPVSTLPTSVENSKEKLGVDAVYGTHQAHGQRFKPIVYFKKYSDEDGESLKQIYNNVWNEGQATLLIVVFPDRAKIYNCTRKPIEDRQEDIDEYQRLLDTLDLYEKSLEETPDVDSYKRPNIESRNFWRERRGEFDQANRVDQHLLTNLENLKNNLTDELSIGYTNNLIIRSLFLLYLQDRDIIQDSFYQTRFNCRGYREVLENKEDTYELFDEVKSRLNGDIFQYDENEYGSVTSEHLLIISRFLNGINLRTGQTRLFPYRFDLIPIELISSIYEHFVGESDTGGTYYTRPEMADYMIDELLSEDLHEHQRIVDPTCGSGVFLVNAFSRLVEHEKRNSDAVDLETLTEFLTHRLHGYDNNHEAVQITTFSLYLKLLEYVDDSIIWDDGFELPSLIGNSIHCDDFFEVSESEKFDLIIGNPPWGSLSQIRSSAKEYLDDSGHSIGNNESAQAFMWKAYENLDPEGEVCFAVPARSILFHRQSTAVQFREKFFEQASVDTIANLAPLRRTLFENATNPAAIVTFGRKALNGRDSIRYLTPKTFDVGILRSIPVDADHDVKFLSSHYQNFEYVWKTAMWGGSADLNLMMKLESLPSINDLVDSREWLIGNGFEAGSSTYEQTHSPELAELPHLRTSQVEPYYVPEDGLVEYGAEPYFKHPRDLSLYEPPVITVRATATRRNREPGASRGIKSAFHEHSVSYRSRIVGIVGLETDHDILRILNLVLNSSLAQYWLFLSTVGWGIARPTLRQEEILSVPLPLDNLIERKEELLSIDSRIRELIENSVRDERYKEHIEQLDNILFECYDLSEIEKKLIESRVSTSIDFYHERNDSKAVEAANDELLRQYGEIICDNVNKFLEFSDVSLQPIIYSSSNLIKPLNLITLQLSEGESQPELVDRNIVLEEKLQALDSAESNNSLYQRRIVEIYQENSIHIIKPNEVRFWSVAAAINDAPEIVGELLDRA
;
A
#
# COMPACT_ATOMS: atom_id res chain seq x y z
N MET A 1 47.07 -36.55 10.79
CA MET A 1 46.15 -36.01 11.80
C MET A 1 45.71 -34.66 11.31
N SER A 2 44.71 -34.62 10.43
CA SER A 2 43.98 -33.40 10.09
C SER A 2 43.01 -33.15 11.23
N SER A 3 43.21 -32.08 11.99
CA SER A 3 42.27 -31.62 12.99
C SER A 3 40.97 -31.26 12.27
N SER A 4 39.97 -32.13 12.36
CA SER A 4 38.58 -31.77 12.09
C SER A 4 38.20 -30.71 13.13
N GLY A 5 38.15 -29.44 12.70
CA GLY A 5 37.48 -28.40 13.47
C GLY A 5 36.03 -28.81 13.76
N PRO A 6 35.38 -28.24 14.79
CA PRO A 6 33.98 -28.51 15.06
C PRO A 6 33.15 -28.09 13.83
N SER A 7 32.47 -29.03 13.18
CA SER A 7 31.53 -28.71 12.11
C SER A 7 30.26 -28.14 12.72
N VAL A 8 29.93 -26.89 12.39
CA VAL A 8 28.69 -26.27 12.85
C VAL A 8 27.50 -27.01 12.22
N THR A 9 26.58 -27.51 13.05
CA THR A 9 25.34 -28.11 12.56
C THR A 9 24.38 -27.02 12.04
N LEU A 10 23.45 -27.38 11.14
CA LEU A 10 22.46 -26.42 10.63
C LEU A 10 21.64 -25.80 11.79
N GLN A 11 21.30 -26.61 12.79
CA GLN A 11 20.59 -26.15 13.97
C GLN A 11 21.41 -25.13 14.76
N GLU A 12 22.68 -25.42 15.07
CA GLU A 12 23.57 -24.47 15.74
C GLU A 12 23.75 -23.17 14.93
N PHE A 13 23.83 -23.26 13.60
CA PHE A 13 23.91 -22.09 12.72
C PHE A 13 22.64 -21.23 12.79
N CYS A 14 21.46 -21.84 12.64
CA CYS A 14 20.17 -21.14 12.73
C CYS A 14 19.93 -20.56 14.13
N THR A 15 20.34 -21.26 15.19
CA THR A 15 20.27 -20.76 16.57
C THR A 15 21.22 -19.57 16.78
N GLY A 16 22.45 -19.63 16.27
CA GLY A 16 23.40 -18.52 16.35
C GLY A 16 22.95 -17.26 15.58
N LEU A 17 22.14 -17.43 14.54
CA LEU A 17 21.46 -16.34 13.84
C LEU A 17 20.15 -15.89 14.50
N GLY A 18 19.72 -16.54 15.58
CA GLY A 18 18.50 -16.22 16.32
C GLY A 18 17.20 -16.66 15.65
N TYR A 19 17.23 -17.58 14.68
CA TYR A 19 16.03 -18.09 14.01
C TYR A 19 15.29 -19.14 14.83
N SER A 20 16.01 -20.01 15.54
CA SER A 20 15.44 -21.18 16.22
C SER A 20 14.42 -20.86 17.31
N ASP A 21 14.45 -19.65 17.87
CA ASP A 21 13.52 -19.21 18.93
C ASP A 21 12.25 -18.55 18.36
N SER A 22 12.13 -18.46 17.03
CA SER A 22 10.99 -17.80 16.38
C SER A 22 9.83 -18.76 16.13
N PRO A 23 8.57 -18.36 16.35
CA PRO A 23 7.40 -19.14 15.96
C PRO A 23 7.25 -19.30 14.43
N GLY A 24 7.97 -18.48 13.64
CA GLY A 24 8.02 -18.56 12.18
C GLY A 24 9.16 -19.44 11.63
N PHE A 25 9.87 -20.17 12.48
CA PHE A 25 10.97 -21.05 12.04
C PHE A 25 10.59 -22.52 12.16
N TYR A 26 10.85 -23.28 11.10
CA TYR A 26 10.57 -24.72 11.03
C TYR A 26 11.80 -25.49 10.56
N MET A 27 12.29 -26.41 11.40
CA MET A 27 13.25 -27.44 11.01
C MET A 27 12.50 -28.62 10.40
N ILE A 28 12.78 -28.91 9.14
CA ILE A 28 11.99 -29.87 8.34
C ILE A 28 12.23 -31.34 8.76
N SER A 29 13.29 -31.59 9.54
CA SER A 29 13.66 -32.89 10.11
C SER A 29 12.92 -33.26 11.41
N GLU A 30 12.20 -32.33 12.04
CA GLU A 30 11.48 -32.61 13.29
C GLU A 30 10.08 -33.19 13.00
N PRO A 31 9.66 -34.26 13.70
CA PRO A 31 8.31 -34.80 13.57
C PRO A 31 7.34 -33.87 14.29
N VAL A 32 6.89 -32.82 13.62
CA VAL A 32 5.80 -31.96 14.11
C VAL A 32 4.51 -32.45 13.47
N SER A 33 3.51 -32.75 14.30
CA SER A 33 2.18 -33.23 13.86
C SER A 33 1.33 -32.15 13.17
N THR A 34 1.85 -30.95 12.98
CA THR A 34 1.12 -29.75 12.49
C THR A 34 2.10 -28.76 11.85
N LEU A 35 2.74 -29.12 10.72
CA LEU A 35 3.39 -28.11 9.88
C LEU A 35 2.31 -27.38 9.06
N PRO A 36 2.44 -26.07 8.80
CA PRO A 36 1.58 -25.42 7.81
C PRO A 36 1.72 -26.10 6.45
N THR A 37 0.63 -26.28 5.70
CA THR A 37 0.62 -26.94 4.39
C THR A 37 1.67 -26.35 3.43
N SER A 38 1.91 -25.03 3.47
CA SER A 38 2.93 -24.40 2.65
C SER A 38 4.36 -24.84 3.00
N VAL A 39 4.66 -25.09 4.29
CA VAL A 39 5.96 -25.59 4.74
C VAL A 39 6.16 -27.05 4.32
N GLU A 40 5.10 -27.87 4.39
CA GLU A 40 5.12 -29.25 3.89
C GLU A 40 5.38 -29.28 2.38
N ASN A 41 4.70 -28.43 1.62
CA ASN A 41 4.94 -28.27 0.19
C ASN A 41 6.38 -27.82 -0.11
N SER A 42 6.95 -26.87 0.65
CA SER A 42 8.35 -26.47 0.48
C SER A 42 9.32 -27.62 0.73
N LYS A 43 9.04 -28.49 1.72
CA LYS A 43 9.82 -29.70 1.98
C LYS A 43 9.77 -30.67 0.80
N GLU A 44 8.57 -31.07 0.40
CA GLU A 44 8.38 -32.13 -0.60
C GLU A 44 8.83 -31.69 -1.99
N LYS A 45 8.54 -30.44 -2.35
CA LYS A 45 8.77 -29.92 -3.71
C LYS A 45 10.14 -29.26 -3.89
N LEU A 46 10.68 -28.55 -2.89
CA LEU A 46 11.97 -27.85 -3.01
C LEU A 46 13.13 -28.61 -2.38
N GLY A 47 12.86 -29.52 -1.43
CA GLY A 47 13.88 -30.28 -0.72
C GLY A 47 14.75 -29.43 0.21
N VAL A 48 14.24 -28.32 0.75
CA VAL A 48 14.93 -27.49 1.75
C VAL A 48 14.99 -28.18 3.11
N ASP A 49 15.95 -27.79 3.98
CA ASP A 49 16.18 -28.42 5.29
C ASP A 49 15.62 -27.62 6.46
N ALA A 50 15.45 -26.31 6.30
CA ALA A 50 14.70 -25.46 7.21
C ALA A 50 14.09 -24.26 6.48
N VAL A 51 13.09 -23.63 7.08
CA VAL A 51 12.45 -22.43 6.55
C VAL A 51 12.17 -21.44 7.68
N TYR A 52 12.35 -20.16 7.37
CA TYR A 52 11.89 -19.05 8.19
C TYR A 52 10.97 -18.16 7.37
N GLY A 53 9.87 -17.72 7.99
CA GLY A 53 8.85 -16.92 7.34
C GLY A 53 7.91 -16.26 8.34
N THR A 54 6.93 -15.54 7.80
CA THR A 54 5.89 -14.89 8.61
C THR A 54 4.60 -15.69 8.56
N HIS A 55 3.91 -15.71 9.70
CA HIS A 55 2.55 -16.21 9.80
C HIS A 55 1.56 -15.09 9.51
N GLN A 56 0.57 -15.37 8.68
CA GLN A 56 -0.53 -14.50 8.33
C GLN A 56 -1.85 -15.13 8.83
N ALA A 57 -2.93 -14.33 8.82
CA ALA A 57 -4.29 -14.79 9.13
C ALA A 57 -4.55 -15.35 10.54
N HIS A 58 -3.77 -14.99 11.58
CA HIS A 58 -3.77 -15.67 12.89
C HIS A 58 -3.10 -17.06 12.86
N GLY A 59 -1.96 -17.19 12.16
CA GLY A 59 -1.15 -18.42 12.19
C GLY A 59 -1.55 -19.49 11.17
N GLN A 60 -2.36 -19.14 10.16
CA GLN A 60 -2.94 -20.13 9.24
C GLN A 60 -2.17 -20.25 7.94
N ARG A 61 -1.68 -19.11 7.44
CA ARG A 61 -0.89 -19.06 6.22
C ARG A 61 0.56 -18.70 6.55
N PHE A 62 1.48 -19.56 6.12
CA PHE A 62 2.90 -19.33 6.30
C PHE A 62 3.54 -18.85 5.00
N LYS A 63 4.21 -17.69 5.05
CA LYS A 63 4.89 -17.06 3.92
C LYS A 63 6.40 -17.09 4.12
N PRO A 64 7.13 -17.92 3.35
CA PRO A 64 8.56 -18.09 3.53
C PRO A 64 9.32 -16.82 3.11
N ILE A 65 10.31 -16.45 3.90
CA ILE A 65 11.22 -15.31 3.63
C ILE A 65 12.63 -15.83 3.36
N VAL A 66 13.08 -16.81 4.15
CA VAL A 66 14.41 -17.41 4.08
C VAL A 66 14.30 -18.92 4.03
N TYR A 67 14.89 -19.53 3.00
CA TYR A 67 15.10 -20.97 2.95
C TYR A 67 16.52 -21.34 3.38
N PHE A 68 16.67 -22.46 4.06
CA PHE A 68 17.96 -23.01 4.45
C PHE A 68 18.17 -24.37 3.80
N LYS A 69 19.37 -24.57 3.23
CA LYS A 69 19.79 -25.86 2.69
C LYS A 69 21.18 -26.21 3.19
N LYS A 70 21.38 -27.46 3.62
CA LYS A 70 22.66 -28.00 4.04
C LYS A 70 23.23 -28.90 2.95
N TYR A 71 24.49 -28.67 2.60
CA TYR A 71 25.29 -29.58 1.79
C TYR A 71 26.55 -30.03 2.53
N SER A 72 27.04 -31.22 2.19
CA SER A 72 28.32 -31.72 2.69
C SER A 72 29.50 -31.15 1.91
N ASP A 73 29.33 -31.01 0.60
CA ASP A 73 30.29 -30.45 -0.35
C ASP A 73 29.58 -29.56 -1.37
N GLU A 74 30.33 -28.70 -2.05
CA GLU A 74 29.80 -27.79 -3.07
C GLU A 74 29.61 -28.51 -4.41
N ASP A 75 28.45 -29.15 -4.59
CA ASP A 75 28.02 -29.65 -5.91
C ASP A 75 27.31 -28.54 -6.70
N GLY A 76 28.00 -28.01 -7.71
CA GLY A 76 27.51 -26.91 -8.53
C GLY A 76 26.19 -27.22 -9.26
N GLU A 77 25.90 -28.46 -9.67
CA GLU A 77 24.62 -28.76 -10.31
C GLU A 77 23.46 -28.77 -9.31
N SER A 78 23.64 -29.43 -8.15
CA SER A 78 22.62 -29.44 -7.09
C SER A 78 22.29 -28.03 -6.58
N LEU A 79 23.29 -27.16 -6.47
CA LEU A 79 23.10 -25.74 -6.08
C LEU A 79 22.31 -24.95 -7.11
N LYS A 80 22.64 -25.12 -8.40
CA LYS A 80 21.88 -24.47 -9.48
C LYS A 80 20.44 -24.93 -9.47
N GLN A 81 20.20 -26.23 -9.28
CA GLN A 81 18.86 -26.80 -9.24
C GLN A 81 18.02 -26.24 -8.09
N ILE A 82 18.55 -26.18 -6.86
CA ILE A 82 17.77 -25.63 -5.75
C ILE A 82 17.50 -24.13 -5.90
N TYR A 83 18.49 -23.33 -6.36
CA TYR A 83 18.28 -21.91 -6.61
C TYR A 83 17.16 -21.69 -7.63
N ASN A 84 17.20 -22.46 -8.73
CA ASN A 84 16.20 -22.45 -9.79
C ASN A 84 14.81 -22.87 -9.31
N ASN A 85 14.71 -23.86 -8.43
CA ASN A 85 13.44 -24.29 -7.84
C ASN A 85 12.87 -23.21 -6.90
N VAL A 86 13.69 -22.63 -6.02
CA VAL A 86 13.28 -21.53 -5.14
C VAL A 86 12.85 -20.31 -5.95
N TRP A 87 13.54 -20.02 -7.06
CA TRP A 87 13.14 -18.96 -7.97
C TRP A 87 11.78 -19.24 -8.64
N ASN A 88 11.51 -20.48 -9.09
CA ASN A 88 10.22 -20.87 -9.67
C ASN A 88 9.07 -20.74 -8.67
N GLU A 89 9.29 -21.16 -7.42
CA GLU A 89 8.30 -21.01 -6.35
C GLU A 89 8.05 -19.54 -6.02
N GLY A 90 9.09 -18.72 -6.07
CA GLY A 90 8.96 -17.27 -6.09
C GLY A 90 8.36 -16.70 -4.81
N GLN A 91 8.44 -17.38 -3.67
CA GLN A 91 8.01 -16.91 -2.34
C GLN A 91 9.16 -16.39 -1.47
N ALA A 92 10.26 -17.14 -1.35
CA ALA A 92 11.38 -16.67 -0.54
C ALA A 92 12.21 -15.58 -1.23
N THR A 93 12.77 -14.68 -0.43
CA THR A 93 13.69 -13.63 -0.91
C THR A 93 15.15 -14.06 -0.78
N LEU A 94 15.46 -14.91 0.21
CA LEU A 94 16.81 -15.39 0.50
C LEU A 94 16.88 -16.92 0.53
N LEU A 95 17.98 -17.46 0.00
CA LEU A 95 18.38 -18.85 0.17
C LEU A 95 19.76 -18.89 0.84
N ILE A 96 19.82 -19.45 2.04
CA ILE A 96 21.06 -19.63 2.80
C ILE A 96 21.51 -21.08 2.68
N VAL A 97 22.65 -21.27 2.03
CA VAL A 97 23.26 -22.59 1.83
C VAL A 97 24.40 -22.77 2.81
N VAL A 98 24.30 -23.76 3.69
CA VAL A 98 25.25 -24.03 4.76
C VAL A 98 26.13 -25.23 4.41
N PHE A 99 27.45 -25.01 4.38
CA PHE A 99 28.50 -26.01 4.25
C PHE A 99 29.19 -26.23 5.60
N PRO A 100 30.07 -27.25 5.73
CA PRO A 100 30.79 -27.48 6.98
C PRO A 100 31.68 -26.31 7.44
N ASP A 101 32.14 -25.48 6.50
CA ASP A 101 33.13 -24.44 6.72
C ASP A 101 32.71 -23.02 6.36
N ARG A 102 31.61 -22.87 5.62
CA ARG A 102 31.10 -21.57 5.17
C ARG A 102 29.59 -21.62 4.98
N ALA A 103 28.94 -20.46 4.90
CA ALA A 103 27.57 -20.34 4.40
C ALA A 103 27.54 -19.34 3.24
N LYS A 104 26.80 -19.66 2.17
CA LYS A 104 26.57 -18.75 1.03
C LYS A 104 25.14 -18.24 1.07
N ILE A 105 24.96 -16.94 0.82
CA ILE A 105 23.66 -16.29 0.89
C ILE A 105 23.26 -15.80 -0.49
N TYR A 106 22.19 -16.36 -1.02
CA TYR A 106 21.70 -16.05 -2.36
C TYR A 106 20.45 -15.17 -2.33
N ASN A 107 20.38 -14.23 -3.26
CA ASN A 107 19.23 -13.41 -3.56
C ASN A 107 18.32 -14.11 -4.58
N CYS A 108 17.16 -14.59 -4.12
CA CYS A 108 16.22 -15.33 -4.96
C CYS A 108 15.33 -14.45 -5.84
N THR A 109 15.47 -13.11 -5.78
CA THR A 109 14.76 -12.20 -6.70
C THR A 109 15.52 -11.95 -8.01
N ARG A 110 16.74 -12.49 -8.14
CA ARG A 110 17.58 -12.37 -9.34
C ARG A 110 17.25 -13.46 -10.35
N LYS A 111 17.66 -13.22 -11.60
CA LYS A 111 17.36 -14.11 -12.72
C LYS A 111 17.79 -15.56 -12.46
N PRO A 112 17.03 -16.54 -12.97
CA PRO A 112 17.40 -17.93 -12.87
C PRO A 112 18.65 -18.21 -13.70
N ILE A 113 19.23 -19.40 -13.52
CA ILE A 113 20.48 -19.79 -14.16
C ILE A 113 20.15 -20.40 -15.53
N GLU A 114 20.46 -19.70 -16.62
CA GLU A 114 20.01 -20.06 -17.98
C GLU A 114 20.95 -21.05 -18.67
N ASP A 115 22.26 -21.00 -18.39
CA ASP A 115 23.25 -21.92 -18.97
C ASP A 115 23.83 -22.84 -17.89
N ARG A 116 23.96 -24.14 -18.19
CA ARG A 116 24.66 -25.08 -17.29
C ARG A 116 26.11 -24.68 -17.05
N GLN A 117 26.72 -23.93 -17.97
CA GLN A 117 28.07 -23.39 -17.82
C GLN A 117 28.13 -22.10 -17.00
N GLU A 118 27.00 -21.43 -16.79
CA GLU A 118 26.91 -20.18 -16.02
C GLU A 118 27.21 -20.43 -14.54
N ASP A 119 28.04 -19.59 -13.92
CA ASP A 119 28.34 -19.71 -12.50
C ASP A 119 27.17 -19.21 -11.64
N ILE A 120 26.80 -19.96 -10.61
CA ILE A 120 25.70 -19.59 -9.70
C ILE A 120 25.99 -18.27 -8.96
N ASP A 121 27.26 -17.98 -8.68
CA ASP A 121 27.64 -16.79 -7.90
C ASP A 121 27.62 -15.49 -8.71
N GLU A 122 27.48 -15.57 -10.03
CA GLU A 122 27.44 -14.40 -10.93
C GLU A 122 26.06 -13.68 -10.92
N TYR A 123 25.97 -12.57 -11.67
CA TYR A 123 24.74 -11.79 -11.87
C TYR A 123 24.07 -11.30 -10.57
N GLN A 124 24.89 -11.02 -9.55
CA GLN A 124 24.44 -10.53 -8.23
C GLN A 124 23.52 -11.51 -7.50
N ARG A 125 23.58 -12.81 -7.84
CA ARG A 125 22.85 -13.87 -7.14
C ARG A 125 23.45 -14.12 -5.77
N LEU A 126 24.78 -14.25 -5.66
CA LEU A 126 25.46 -14.34 -4.38
C LEU A 126 25.53 -12.94 -3.75
N LEU A 127 24.97 -12.78 -2.55
CA LEU A 127 25.07 -11.56 -1.76
C LEU A 127 26.34 -11.56 -0.93
N ASP A 128 26.55 -12.62 -0.15
CA ASP A 128 27.66 -12.73 0.79
C ASP A 128 28.06 -14.20 1.03
N THR A 129 29.29 -14.40 1.49
CA THR A 129 29.81 -15.68 1.98
C THR A 129 30.32 -15.49 3.41
N LEU A 130 29.77 -16.27 4.33
CA LEU A 130 30.11 -16.26 5.76
C LEU A 130 31.10 -17.38 6.05
N ASP A 131 32.31 -17.04 6.49
CA ASP A 131 33.32 -18.03 6.90
C ASP A 131 33.05 -18.55 8.33
N LEU A 132 32.99 -19.88 8.50
CA LEU A 132 32.68 -20.56 9.78
C LEU A 132 33.92 -21.16 10.47
N TYR A 133 35.12 -21.02 9.88
CA TYR A 133 36.31 -21.79 10.29
C TYR A 133 37.03 -21.32 11.58
N GLU A 134 36.87 -20.08 12.04
CA GLU A 134 37.83 -19.52 13.02
C GLU A 134 37.25 -18.72 14.21
N LYS A 135 35.93 -18.55 14.33
CA LYS A 135 35.32 -17.69 15.36
C LYS A 135 33.98 -18.22 15.88
N SER A 136 33.58 -17.89 17.10
CA SER A 136 32.17 -18.02 17.49
C SER A 136 31.33 -17.22 16.48
N LEU A 137 30.13 -17.71 16.12
CA LEU A 137 29.21 -17.00 15.20
C LEU A 137 29.00 -15.51 15.60
N GLU A 138 29.19 -15.19 16.88
CA GLU A 138 29.14 -13.85 17.46
C GLU A 138 30.31 -12.91 17.08
N GLU A 139 31.45 -13.42 16.61
CA GLU A 139 32.66 -12.61 16.32
C GLU A 139 32.90 -12.38 14.80
N THR A 140 32.02 -12.87 13.94
CA THR A 140 32.08 -12.70 12.48
C THR A 140 31.32 -11.43 12.06
N PRO A 141 31.99 -10.37 11.57
CA PRO A 141 31.38 -9.05 11.35
C PRO A 141 30.16 -9.04 10.43
N ASP A 142 30.15 -9.90 9.40
CA ASP A 142 29.11 -9.93 8.37
C ASP A 142 27.91 -10.82 8.76
N VAL A 143 28.05 -11.66 9.81
CA VAL A 143 26.97 -12.53 10.32
C VAL A 143 25.86 -11.70 10.95
N ASP A 144 26.20 -10.57 11.57
CA ASP A 144 25.23 -9.71 12.25
C ASP A 144 24.13 -9.25 11.30
N SER A 145 24.44 -8.85 10.07
CA SER A 145 23.44 -8.39 9.09
C SER A 145 22.36 -9.42 8.76
N TYR A 146 22.65 -10.72 8.90
CA TYR A 146 21.75 -11.82 8.56
C TYR A 146 21.12 -12.50 9.80
N LYS A 147 21.33 -11.95 11.00
CA LYS A 147 20.58 -12.36 12.19
C LYS A 147 19.10 -12.03 12.01
N ARG A 148 18.21 -12.90 12.54
CA ARG A 148 16.75 -12.74 12.45
C ARG A 148 16.26 -11.33 12.81
N PRO A 149 16.69 -10.70 13.93
CA PRO A 149 16.23 -9.35 14.27
C PRO A 149 16.58 -8.30 13.21
N ASN A 150 17.64 -8.47 12.41
CA ASN A 150 18.00 -7.54 11.34
C ASN A 150 17.17 -7.76 10.07
N ILE A 151 16.84 -9.01 9.76
CA ILE A 151 15.90 -9.36 8.69
C ILE A 151 14.47 -8.89 9.01
N GLU A 152 14.06 -8.94 10.28
CA GLU A 152 12.76 -8.44 10.76
C GLU A 152 12.72 -6.90 10.92
N SER A 153 13.77 -6.28 11.48
CA SER A 153 13.80 -4.84 11.82
C SER A 153 13.86 -3.89 10.62
N ARG A 154 13.75 -4.39 9.39
CA ARG A 154 13.69 -3.65 8.11
C ARG A 154 14.92 -2.83 7.73
N ASN A 155 15.87 -2.63 8.65
CA ASN A 155 17.13 -1.94 8.39
C ASN A 155 17.95 -2.63 7.29
N PHE A 156 18.03 -3.97 7.34
CA PHE A 156 18.70 -4.77 6.32
C PHE A 156 18.17 -4.46 4.91
N TRP A 157 16.85 -4.47 4.75
CA TRP A 157 16.18 -4.23 3.47
C TRP A 157 16.34 -2.80 2.97
N ARG A 158 16.35 -1.82 3.89
CA ARG A 158 16.53 -0.40 3.56
C ARG A 158 17.95 -0.13 3.05
N GLU A 159 18.97 -0.67 3.71
CA GLU A 159 20.37 -0.47 3.34
C GLU A 159 20.71 -1.17 2.02
N ARG A 160 20.18 -2.37 1.79
CA ARG A 160 20.46 -3.18 0.60
C ARG A 160 19.38 -3.10 -0.48
N ARG A 161 18.51 -2.08 -0.45
CA ARG A 161 17.36 -1.96 -1.35
C ARG A 161 17.71 -2.08 -2.84
N GLY A 162 18.86 -1.52 -3.24
CA GLY A 162 19.35 -1.58 -4.63
C GLY A 162 19.72 -2.99 -5.11
N GLU A 163 19.91 -3.93 -4.18
CA GLU A 163 20.30 -5.32 -4.47
C GLU A 163 19.09 -6.22 -4.74
N PHE A 164 17.87 -5.85 -4.31
CA PHE A 164 16.65 -6.66 -4.45
C PHE A 164 15.70 -6.09 -5.52
N ASP A 165 16.12 -6.18 -6.79
CA ASP A 165 15.29 -5.79 -7.93
C ASP A 165 14.16 -6.81 -8.14
N GLN A 166 12.91 -6.35 -8.04
CA GLN A 166 11.70 -7.16 -8.20
C GLN A 166 11.42 -7.50 -9.68
N ALA A 167 12.01 -6.77 -10.64
CA ALA A 167 11.75 -6.98 -12.07
C ALA A 167 12.25 -8.34 -12.60
N ASN A 168 13.12 -9.03 -11.87
CA ASN A 168 13.73 -10.30 -12.29
C ASN A 168 13.11 -11.53 -11.62
N ARG A 169 12.04 -11.35 -10.87
CA ARG A 169 11.31 -12.46 -10.25
C ARG A 169 10.51 -13.26 -11.26
N VAL A 170 10.18 -14.49 -10.88
CA VAL A 170 9.40 -15.41 -11.71
C VAL A 170 8.06 -14.80 -12.15
N ASP A 171 7.39 -14.05 -11.28
CA ASP A 171 6.09 -13.44 -11.58
C ASP A 171 6.16 -12.41 -12.70
N GLN A 172 7.05 -11.42 -12.58
CA GLN A 172 7.25 -10.40 -13.60
C GLN A 172 7.78 -11.00 -14.91
N HIS A 173 8.67 -11.98 -14.80
CA HIS A 173 9.26 -12.63 -15.97
C HIS A 173 8.26 -13.52 -16.72
N LEU A 174 7.45 -14.31 -16.00
CA LEU A 174 6.39 -15.13 -16.58
C LEU A 174 5.29 -14.25 -17.18
N LEU A 175 4.88 -13.19 -16.48
CA LEU A 175 3.93 -12.18 -16.98
C LEU A 175 4.38 -11.62 -18.33
N THR A 176 5.60 -11.06 -18.39
CA THR A 176 6.15 -10.50 -19.63
C THR A 176 6.18 -11.53 -20.76
N ASN A 177 6.52 -12.79 -20.47
CA ASN A 177 6.57 -13.81 -21.51
C ASN A 177 5.18 -14.29 -21.96
N LEU A 178 4.20 -14.32 -21.06
CA LEU A 178 2.80 -14.60 -21.41
C LEU A 178 2.15 -13.44 -22.17
N GLU A 179 2.50 -12.18 -21.88
CA GLU A 179 2.11 -11.01 -22.71
C GLU A 179 2.64 -11.14 -24.13
N ASN A 180 3.91 -11.49 -24.27
CA ASN A 180 4.50 -11.75 -25.58
C ASN A 180 3.82 -12.93 -26.29
N LEU A 181 3.44 -13.99 -25.56
CA LEU A 181 2.70 -15.11 -26.13
C LEU A 181 1.33 -14.67 -26.65
N LYS A 182 0.56 -13.96 -25.82
CA LYS A 182 -0.77 -13.44 -26.15
C LYS A 182 -0.69 -12.57 -27.39
N ASN A 183 0.21 -11.58 -27.41
CA ASN A 183 0.37 -10.65 -28.54
C ASN A 183 0.66 -11.37 -29.86
N ASN A 184 1.57 -12.36 -29.85
CA ASN A 184 1.88 -13.14 -31.06
C ASN A 184 0.72 -14.02 -31.55
N LEU A 185 -0.20 -14.42 -30.66
CA LEU A 185 -1.38 -15.21 -31.03
C LEU A 185 -2.54 -14.31 -31.49
N THR A 186 -2.76 -13.18 -30.82
CA THR A 186 -3.86 -12.25 -31.11
C THR A 186 -3.74 -11.53 -32.44
N ASP A 187 -2.55 -11.52 -33.06
CA ASP A 187 -2.37 -10.98 -34.41
C ASP A 187 -3.19 -11.77 -35.47
N GLU A 188 -3.51 -13.04 -35.19
CA GLU A 188 -4.21 -13.94 -36.12
C GLU A 188 -5.43 -14.68 -35.51
N LEU A 189 -5.59 -14.65 -34.18
CA LEU A 189 -6.72 -15.23 -33.44
C LEU A 189 -7.52 -14.18 -32.66
N SER A 190 -8.78 -14.50 -32.36
CA SER A 190 -9.56 -13.70 -31.41
C SER A 190 -8.94 -13.78 -30.01
N ILE A 191 -9.14 -12.73 -29.21
CA ILE A 191 -8.66 -12.65 -27.82
C ILE A 191 -9.22 -13.83 -27.00
N GLY A 192 -10.53 -14.10 -27.13
CA GLY A 192 -11.17 -15.20 -26.43
C GLY A 192 -10.58 -16.58 -26.76
N TYR A 193 -10.32 -16.88 -28.04
CA TYR A 193 -9.70 -18.16 -28.42
C TYR A 193 -8.24 -18.24 -27.98
N THR A 194 -7.51 -17.13 -28.04
CA THR A 194 -6.14 -17.04 -27.52
C THR A 194 -6.10 -17.37 -26.03
N ASN A 195 -6.96 -16.72 -25.23
CA ASN A 195 -7.02 -16.93 -23.79
C ASN A 195 -7.41 -18.37 -23.45
N ASN A 196 -8.42 -18.94 -24.14
CA ASN A 196 -8.81 -20.35 -24.00
C ASN A 196 -7.64 -21.31 -24.22
N LEU A 197 -6.88 -21.13 -25.31
CA LEU A 197 -5.75 -21.99 -25.63
C LEU A 197 -4.66 -21.90 -24.57
N ILE A 198 -4.32 -20.69 -24.10
CA ILE A 198 -3.31 -20.52 -23.06
C ILE A 198 -3.78 -21.19 -21.76
N ILE A 199 -5.03 -20.98 -21.32
CA ILE A 199 -5.58 -21.58 -20.09
C ILE A 199 -5.52 -23.12 -20.16
N ARG A 200 -6.03 -23.72 -21.24
CA ARG A 200 -5.99 -25.20 -21.42
C ARG A 200 -4.56 -25.72 -21.46
N SER A 201 -3.65 -24.97 -22.09
CA SER A 201 -2.24 -25.35 -22.17
C SER A 201 -1.55 -25.33 -20.81
N LEU A 202 -1.80 -24.29 -20.00
CA LEU A 202 -1.26 -24.21 -18.64
C LEU A 202 -1.86 -25.28 -17.73
N PHE A 203 -3.16 -25.58 -17.86
CA PHE A 203 -3.79 -26.66 -17.10
C PHE A 203 -3.16 -28.03 -17.41
N LEU A 204 -2.98 -28.35 -18.69
CA LEU A 204 -2.37 -29.63 -19.08
C LEU A 204 -0.91 -29.74 -18.67
N LEU A 205 -0.17 -28.63 -18.71
CA LEU A 205 1.18 -28.60 -18.17
C LEU A 205 1.21 -28.79 -16.66
N TYR A 206 0.30 -28.18 -15.93
CA TYR A 206 0.17 -28.39 -14.50
C TYR A 206 -0.09 -29.88 -14.17
N LEU A 207 -0.99 -30.53 -14.92
CA LEU A 207 -1.25 -31.96 -14.76
C LEU A 207 -0.05 -32.84 -15.11
N GLN A 208 0.70 -32.50 -16.16
CA GLN A 208 1.89 -33.25 -16.55
C GLN A 208 3.04 -33.03 -15.55
N ASP A 209 3.32 -31.79 -15.14
CA ASP A 209 4.42 -31.46 -14.23
C ASP A 209 4.19 -32.04 -12.81
N ARG A 210 2.94 -32.36 -12.45
CA ARG A 210 2.55 -33.13 -11.24
C ARG A 210 2.50 -34.64 -11.42
N ASP A 211 2.89 -35.16 -12.59
CA ASP A 211 2.80 -36.58 -12.94
C ASP A 211 1.37 -37.19 -12.86
N ILE A 212 0.31 -36.36 -12.87
CA ILE A 212 -1.09 -36.80 -12.91
C ILE A 212 -1.36 -37.46 -14.27
N ILE A 213 -0.96 -36.80 -15.36
CA ILE A 213 -0.93 -37.41 -16.70
C ILE A 213 0.51 -37.83 -17.00
N GLN A 214 0.77 -39.12 -16.88
CA GLN A 214 2.13 -39.67 -17.04
C GLN A 214 2.60 -39.67 -18.50
N ASP A 215 3.91 -39.55 -18.71
CA ASP A 215 4.57 -39.64 -20.03
C ASP A 215 4.16 -40.90 -20.83
N SER A 216 3.87 -42.02 -20.15
CA SER A 216 3.41 -43.26 -20.79
C SER A 216 2.06 -43.11 -21.49
N PHE A 217 1.17 -42.25 -20.98
CA PHE A 217 -0.11 -41.95 -21.61
C PHE A 217 0.13 -41.27 -22.96
N TYR A 218 0.93 -40.19 -22.97
CA TYR A 218 1.28 -39.47 -24.20
C TYR A 218 1.99 -40.38 -25.21
N GLN A 219 2.92 -41.22 -24.76
CA GLN A 219 3.65 -42.15 -25.62
C GLN A 219 2.74 -43.22 -26.24
N THR A 220 1.75 -43.72 -25.49
CA THR A 220 0.82 -44.75 -25.98
C THR A 220 -0.23 -44.17 -26.90
N ARG A 221 -0.73 -42.97 -26.58
CA ARG A 221 -1.88 -42.36 -27.23
C ARG A 221 -1.52 -41.52 -28.46
N PHE A 222 -0.43 -40.77 -28.37
CA PHE A 222 -0.01 -39.78 -29.37
C PHE A 222 1.43 -40.01 -29.90
N ASN A 223 2.14 -41.02 -29.38
CA ASN A 223 3.53 -41.34 -29.75
C ASN A 223 4.50 -40.16 -29.54
N CYS A 224 4.30 -39.40 -28.46
CA CYS A 224 5.13 -38.27 -28.07
C CYS A 224 5.52 -38.37 -26.59
N ARG A 225 6.48 -37.56 -26.15
CA ARG A 225 6.99 -37.59 -24.76
C ARG A 225 6.13 -36.82 -23.77
N GLY A 226 5.26 -35.94 -24.23
CA GLY A 226 4.41 -35.12 -23.37
C GLY A 226 3.64 -34.06 -24.15
N TYR A 227 2.89 -33.25 -23.43
CA TYR A 227 1.99 -32.24 -23.99
C TYR A 227 2.70 -31.21 -24.90
N ARG A 228 3.94 -30.82 -24.56
CA ARG A 228 4.74 -29.87 -25.36
C ARG A 228 4.93 -30.32 -26.82
N GLU A 229 5.01 -31.63 -27.05
CA GLU A 229 5.13 -32.24 -28.38
C GLU A 229 3.75 -32.48 -29.03
N VAL A 230 2.69 -32.73 -28.24
CA VAL A 230 1.30 -32.84 -28.75
C VAL A 230 0.89 -31.56 -29.49
N LEU A 231 1.29 -30.40 -28.98
CA LEU A 231 1.04 -29.08 -29.59
C LEU A 231 1.60 -28.93 -31.01
N GLU A 232 2.52 -29.79 -31.45
CA GLU A 232 3.03 -29.76 -32.83
C GLU A 232 1.98 -30.27 -33.84
N ASN A 233 0.96 -31.00 -33.37
CA ASN A 233 -0.14 -31.51 -34.19
C ASN A 233 -1.50 -31.03 -33.65
N LYS A 234 -2.24 -30.32 -34.50
CA LYS A 234 -3.57 -29.79 -34.17
C LYS A 234 -4.59 -30.88 -33.89
N GLU A 235 -4.63 -31.96 -34.68
CA GLU A 235 -5.61 -33.04 -34.49
C GLU A 235 -5.38 -33.73 -33.15
N ASP A 236 -4.13 -34.08 -32.85
CA ASP A 236 -3.74 -34.71 -31.57
C ASP A 236 -4.03 -33.78 -30.37
N THR A 237 -3.81 -32.46 -30.53
CA THR A 237 -4.09 -31.46 -29.48
C THR A 237 -5.57 -31.41 -29.12
N TYR A 238 -6.45 -31.31 -30.11
CA TYR A 238 -7.90 -31.26 -29.84
C TYR A 238 -8.45 -32.61 -29.41
N GLU A 239 -7.89 -33.72 -29.89
CA GLU A 239 -8.23 -35.06 -29.40
C GLU A 239 -7.85 -35.21 -27.91
N LEU A 240 -6.71 -34.67 -27.48
CA LEU A 240 -6.36 -34.60 -26.06
C LEU A 240 -7.33 -33.72 -25.26
N PHE A 241 -7.76 -32.57 -25.81
CA PHE A 241 -8.76 -31.72 -25.15
C PHE A 241 -10.08 -32.47 -24.93
N ASP A 242 -10.54 -33.24 -25.92
CA ASP A 242 -11.74 -34.07 -25.78
C ASP A 242 -11.57 -35.19 -24.75
N GLU A 243 -10.40 -35.82 -24.71
CA GLU A 243 -10.12 -36.90 -23.76
C GLU A 243 -10.09 -36.38 -22.31
N VAL A 244 -9.46 -35.23 -22.07
CA VAL A 244 -9.42 -34.59 -20.75
C VAL A 244 -10.81 -34.12 -20.35
N LYS A 245 -11.57 -33.51 -21.27
CA LYS A 245 -12.96 -33.11 -21.03
C LYS A 245 -13.83 -34.30 -20.64
N SER A 246 -13.69 -35.43 -21.34
CA SER A 246 -14.50 -36.63 -21.08
C SER A 246 -14.16 -37.29 -19.74
N ARG A 247 -12.93 -37.16 -19.25
CA ARG A 247 -12.48 -37.80 -18.00
C ARG A 247 -12.72 -36.91 -16.78
N LEU A 248 -12.31 -35.65 -16.85
CA LEU A 248 -12.35 -34.74 -15.72
C LEU A 248 -13.62 -33.88 -15.67
N ASN A 249 -14.46 -33.87 -16.70
CA ASN A 249 -15.70 -33.07 -16.74
C ASN A 249 -15.51 -31.58 -16.37
N GLY A 250 -14.58 -30.89 -17.04
CA GLY A 250 -14.22 -29.50 -16.72
C GLY A 250 -14.80 -28.46 -17.69
N ASP A 251 -15.28 -27.33 -17.14
CA ASP A 251 -15.85 -26.23 -17.93
C ASP A 251 -14.83 -25.57 -18.89
N ILE A 252 -13.53 -25.62 -18.55
CA ILE A 252 -12.45 -24.94 -19.29
C ILE A 252 -12.05 -25.64 -20.60
N PHE A 253 -12.41 -26.91 -20.81
CA PHE A 253 -12.09 -27.67 -22.03
C PHE A 253 -13.20 -27.63 -23.09
N GLN A 254 -14.24 -26.82 -22.89
CA GLN A 254 -15.27 -26.60 -23.90
C GLN A 254 -14.75 -25.67 -25.02
N TYR A 255 -14.92 -26.06 -26.28
CA TYR A 255 -14.61 -25.28 -27.49
C TYR A 255 -15.70 -25.47 -28.55
N ASP A 256 -15.81 -24.53 -29.50
CA ASP A 256 -16.78 -24.59 -30.60
C ASP A 256 -16.12 -24.90 -31.96
N GLU A 257 -16.94 -25.16 -32.99
CA GLU A 257 -16.44 -25.44 -34.34
C GLU A 257 -15.67 -24.25 -34.95
N ASN A 258 -15.97 -23.02 -34.51
CA ASN A 258 -15.29 -21.82 -34.98
C ASN A 258 -13.87 -21.74 -34.43
N GLU A 259 -13.68 -21.99 -33.14
CA GLU A 259 -12.37 -22.08 -32.51
C GLU A 259 -11.53 -23.15 -33.22
N TYR A 260 -12.07 -24.36 -33.35
CA TYR A 260 -11.39 -25.44 -34.07
C TYR A 260 -11.05 -25.03 -35.51
N GLY A 261 -11.95 -24.34 -36.22
CA GLY A 261 -11.70 -23.87 -37.59
C GLY A 261 -10.61 -22.78 -37.68
N SER A 262 -10.56 -21.87 -36.70
CA SER A 262 -9.66 -20.71 -36.67
C SER A 262 -8.25 -21.03 -36.18
N VAL A 263 -8.09 -22.00 -35.27
CA VAL A 263 -6.79 -22.37 -34.73
C VAL A 263 -5.96 -23.14 -35.77
N THR A 264 -4.71 -22.75 -35.99
CA THR A 264 -3.78 -23.38 -36.94
C THR A 264 -2.66 -24.10 -36.19
N SER A 265 -1.94 -25.00 -36.87
CA SER A 265 -0.74 -25.62 -36.30
C SER A 265 0.36 -24.60 -35.98
N GLU A 266 0.38 -23.44 -36.64
CA GLU A 266 1.33 -22.37 -36.35
C GLU A 266 1.04 -21.71 -35.00
N HIS A 267 -0.23 -21.47 -34.68
CA HIS A 267 -0.64 -20.97 -33.35
C HIS A 267 -0.21 -21.93 -32.24
N LEU A 268 -0.45 -23.24 -32.41
CA LEU A 268 -0.05 -24.24 -31.41
C LEU A 268 1.48 -24.37 -31.30
N LEU A 269 2.21 -24.20 -32.41
CA LEU A 269 3.67 -24.17 -32.41
C LEU A 269 4.22 -22.96 -31.64
N ILE A 270 3.57 -21.80 -31.69
CA ILE A 270 3.93 -20.63 -30.88
C ILE A 270 3.81 -20.96 -29.38
N ILE A 271 2.72 -21.60 -28.97
CA ILE A 271 2.53 -22.07 -27.59
C ILE A 271 3.61 -23.09 -27.22
N SER A 272 3.86 -24.09 -28.07
CA SER A 272 4.93 -25.08 -27.85
C SER A 272 6.30 -24.42 -27.67
N ARG A 273 6.64 -23.41 -28.49
CA ARG A 273 7.89 -22.65 -28.36
C ARG A 273 8.00 -21.93 -27.02
N PHE A 274 6.93 -21.27 -26.59
CA PHE A 274 6.86 -20.62 -25.28
C PHE A 274 7.09 -21.63 -24.14
N LEU A 275 6.41 -22.78 -24.18
CA LEU A 275 6.52 -23.83 -23.16
C LEU A 275 7.87 -24.56 -23.13
N ASN A 276 8.63 -24.48 -24.22
CA ASN A 276 10.00 -24.96 -24.33
C ASN A 276 11.05 -23.89 -23.94
N GLY A 277 10.64 -22.74 -23.42
CA GLY A 277 11.55 -21.67 -22.98
C GLY A 277 12.18 -20.86 -24.12
N ILE A 278 11.60 -20.88 -25.32
CA ILE A 278 12.10 -20.08 -26.45
C ILE A 278 11.63 -18.64 -26.27
N ASN A 279 12.57 -17.69 -26.32
CA ASN A 279 12.21 -16.27 -26.29
C ASN A 279 11.46 -15.91 -27.57
N LEU A 280 10.16 -15.65 -27.47
CA LEU A 280 9.30 -15.40 -28.63
C LEU A 280 9.69 -14.14 -29.43
N ARG A 281 10.35 -13.17 -28.79
CA ARG A 281 10.80 -11.93 -29.45
C ARG A 281 12.11 -12.10 -30.21
N THR A 282 13.05 -12.88 -29.69
CA THR A 282 14.40 -13.02 -30.27
C THR A 282 14.64 -14.34 -30.99
N GLY A 283 13.75 -15.33 -30.82
CA GLY A 283 13.90 -16.68 -31.35
C GLY A 283 15.06 -17.48 -30.73
N GLN A 284 15.75 -16.94 -29.71
CA GLN A 284 16.84 -17.61 -29.03
C GLN A 284 16.30 -18.65 -28.06
N THR A 285 16.83 -19.87 -28.12
CA THR A 285 16.69 -20.88 -27.07
C THR A 285 17.47 -20.39 -25.86
N ARG A 286 16.77 -19.98 -24.81
CA ARG A 286 17.36 -19.73 -23.49
C ARG A 286 16.80 -20.82 -22.60
N LEU A 287 17.67 -21.66 -22.06
CA LEU A 287 17.22 -22.79 -21.26
C LEU A 287 16.57 -22.24 -20.00
N PHE A 288 15.24 -22.26 -19.93
CA PHE A 288 14.54 -22.41 -18.66
C PHE A 288 13.06 -22.84 -18.83
N PRO A 289 12.68 -24.06 -18.42
CA PRO A 289 11.29 -24.46 -18.33
C PRO A 289 10.71 -24.02 -16.98
N TYR A 290 9.64 -23.23 -17.01
CA TYR A 290 8.82 -22.99 -15.82
C TYR A 290 8.35 -24.33 -15.25
N ARG A 291 8.39 -24.46 -13.93
CA ARG A 291 7.89 -25.62 -13.18
C ARG A 291 6.54 -25.26 -12.58
N PHE A 292 5.46 -25.60 -13.28
CA PHE A 292 4.11 -25.19 -12.87
C PHE A 292 3.60 -25.95 -11.63
N ASP A 293 4.26 -27.04 -11.25
CA ASP A 293 4.09 -27.72 -9.97
C ASP A 293 4.66 -26.92 -8.77
N LEU A 294 5.63 -26.02 -9.03
CA LEU A 294 6.26 -25.14 -8.04
C LEU A 294 5.66 -23.73 -8.02
N ILE A 295 5.19 -23.24 -9.16
CA ILE A 295 4.62 -21.88 -9.28
C ILE A 295 3.28 -21.81 -8.53
N PRO A 296 3.11 -20.87 -7.59
CA PRO A 296 1.85 -20.69 -6.87
C PRO A 296 0.69 -20.37 -7.82
N ILE A 297 -0.48 -20.95 -7.58
CA ILE A 297 -1.67 -20.73 -8.43
C ILE A 297 -2.12 -19.27 -8.36
N GLU A 298 -1.97 -18.65 -7.18
CA GLU A 298 -2.26 -17.23 -6.97
C GLU A 298 -1.43 -16.36 -7.91
N LEU A 299 -0.22 -16.82 -8.28
CA LEU A 299 0.62 -16.16 -9.26
C LEU A 299 0.03 -16.24 -10.66
N ILE A 300 -0.45 -17.43 -11.06
CA ILE A 300 -1.07 -17.62 -12.37
C ILE A 300 -2.32 -16.73 -12.48
N SER A 301 -3.18 -16.73 -11.46
CA SER A 301 -4.36 -15.86 -11.38
C SER A 301 -3.97 -14.37 -11.51
N SER A 302 -2.93 -13.92 -10.79
CA SER A 302 -2.42 -12.55 -10.81
C SER A 302 -1.93 -12.11 -12.20
N ILE A 303 -1.30 -13.02 -12.95
CA ILE A 303 -0.80 -12.76 -14.30
C ILE A 303 -1.97 -12.61 -15.29
N TYR A 304 -3.01 -13.42 -15.16
CA TYR A 304 -4.18 -13.32 -16.03
C TYR A 304 -5.03 -12.08 -15.79
N GLU A 305 -5.12 -11.61 -14.55
CA GLU A 305 -5.78 -10.34 -14.24
C GLU A 305 -5.15 -9.18 -15.01
N HIS A 306 -3.82 -9.22 -15.20
CA HIS A 306 -3.12 -8.27 -16.05
C HIS A 306 -3.60 -8.34 -17.52
N PHE A 307 -3.79 -9.55 -18.05
CA PHE A 307 -4.27 -9.73 -19.44
C PHE A 307 -5.68 -9.20 -19.69
N VAL A 308 -6.55 -9.26 -18.68
CA VAL A 308 -7.92 -8.72 -18.77
C VAL A 308 -7.90 -7.20 -18.56
N GLY A 309 -6.95 -6.69 -17.76
CA GLY A 309 -6.77 -5.26 -17.47
C GLY A 309 -6.26 -4.39 -18.62
N GLU A 310 -5.56 -4.95 -19.61
CA GLU A 310 -4.97 -4.21 -20.73
C GLU A 310 -5.96 -3.73 -21.81
N SER A 311 -7.25 -4.08 -21.73
CA SER A 311 -8.23 -3.46 -22.61
C SER A 311 -8.39 -1.98 -22.26
N ASP A 312 -8.15 -1.07 -23.22
CA ASP A 312 -8.28 0.40 -23.14
C ASP A 312 -9.65 0.93 -22.62
N THR A 313 -10.59 0.04 -22.29
CA THR A 313 -11.91 0.32 -21.73
C THR A 313 -11.94 0.08 -20.22
N GLY A 314 -11.44 1.07 -19.48
CA GLY A 314 -11.87 1.49 -18.13
C GLY A 314 -12.25 0.44 -17.06
N GLY A 315 -11.41 0.29 -16.04
CA GLY A 315 -11.87 0.05 -14.66
C GLY A 315 -11.27 -1.14 -13.92
N THR A 316 -10.60 -2.06 -14.62
CA THR A 316 -9.98 -3.27 -14.05
C THR A 316 -8.56 -2.97 -13.55
N TYR A 317 -8.42 -2.76 -12.24
CA TYR A 317 -7.13 -2.54 -11.59
C TYR A 317 -6.65 -3.84 -10.92
N TYR A 318 -5.44 -4.28 -11.27
CA TYR A 318 -4.74 -5.40 -10.65
C TYR A 318 -4.81 -5.38 -9.11
N THR A 319 -5.44 -6.40 -8.53
CA THR A 319 -5.48 -6.60 -7.08
C THR A 319 -4.17 -7.23 -6.62
N ARG A 320 -3.34 -6.47 -5.91
CA ARG A 320 -2.08 -7.01 -5.39
C ARG A 320 -2.35 -8.14 -4.38
N PRO A 321 -1.57 -9.23 -4.37
CA PRO A 321 -1.73 -10.32 -3.41
C PRO A 321 -1.76 -9.84 -1.95
N GLU A 322 -0.90 -8.88 -1.57
CA GLU A 322 -0.87 -8.37 -0.19
C GLU A 322 -2.17 -7.66 0.23
N MET A 323 -2.87 -7.10 -0.74
CA MET A 323 -4.16 -6.44 -0.54
C MET A 323 -5.29 -7.47 -0.44
N ALA A 324 -5.29 -8.48 -1.31
CA ALA A 324 -6.25 -9.58 -1.24
C ALA A 324 -6.13 -10.35 0.08
N ASP A 325 -4.90 -10.65 0.49
CA ASP A 325 -4.58 -11.30 1.77
C ASP A 325 -5.16 -10.49 2.95
N TYR A 326 -4.94 -9.17 2.97
CA TYR A 326 -5.48 -8.31 4.03
C TYR A 326 -7.02 -8.29 4.05
N MET A 327 -7.67 -8.19 2.89
CA MET A 327 -9.14 -8.18 2.82
C MET A 327 -9.77 -9.50 3.26
N ILE A 328 -9.13 -10.62 2.92
CA ILE A 328 -9.53 -11.96 3.35
C ILE A 328 -9.39 -12.09 4.86
N ASP A 329 -8.25 -11.69 5.43
CA ASP A 329 -8.03 -11.72 6.89
C ASP A 329 -9.00 -10.82 7.66
N GLU A 330 -9.36 -9.68 7.06
CA GLU A 330 -10.27 -8.71 7.64
C GLU A 330 -11.72 -9.24 7.68
N LEU A 331 -12.14 -10.01 6.67
CA LEU A 331 -13.52 -10.50 6.53
C LEU A 331 -13.73 -11.92 7.09
N LEU A 332 -12.75 -12.80 6.94
CA LEU A 332 -12.84 -14.21 7.32
C LEU A 332 -12.10 -14.46 8.64
N SER A 333 -12.83 -14.30 9.74
CA SER A 333 -12.35 -14.58 11.09
C SER A 333 -12.08 -16.08 11.32
N GLU A 334 -11.55 -16.46 12.48
CA GLU A 334 -11.27 -17.88 12.79
C GLU A 334 -12.56 -18.71 12.95
N ASP A 335 -13.64 -18.08 13.41
CA ASP A 335 -14.93 -18.69 13.72
C ASP A 335 -15.86 -18.67 12.50
N LEU A 336 -15.48 -19.36 11.43
CA LEU A 336 -16.35 -19.50 10.26
C LEU A 336 -17.62 -20.27 10.63
N HIS A 337 -18.77 -19.72 10.23
CA HIS A 337 -20.05 -20.38 10.48
C HIS A 337 -20.28 -21.57 9.54
N GLU A 338 -20.97 -22.58 10.06
CA GLU A 338 -21.43 -23.74 9.28
C GLU A 338 -22.38 -23.23 8.18
N HIS A 339 -22.06 -23.51 6.90
CA HIS A 339 -22.78 -23.07 5.69
C HIS A 339 -22.71 -21.60 5.28
N GLN A 340 -21.76 -20.81 5.80
CA GLN A 340 -21.55 -19.42 5.36
C GLN A 340 -21.34 -19.32 3.83
N ARG A 341 -22.12 -18.48 3.17
CA ARG A 341 -22.05 -18.17 1.73
C ARG A 341 -21.22 -16.92 1.48
N ILE A 342 -20.25 -17.04 0.59
CA ILE A 342 -19.29 -15.99 0.23
C ILE A 342 -19.48 -15.65 -1.25
N VAL A 343 -19.59 -14.37 -1.59
CA VAL A 343 -19.68 -13.93 -2.98
C VAL A 343 -18.66 -12.86 -3.34
N ASP A 344 -18.11 -12.97 -4.54
CA ASP A 344 -17.41 -11.88 -5.22
C ASP A 344 -18.27 -11.36 -6.39
N PRO A 345 -18.81 -10.13 -6.30
CA PRO A 345 -19.73 -9.59 -7.31
C PRO A 345 -19.05 -9.17 -8.60
N THR A 346 -17.72 -9.12 -8.63
CA THR A 346 -16.89 -8.75 -9.79
C THR A 346 -15.62 -9.58 -9.78
N CYS A 347 -15.79 -10.89 -9.94
CA CYS A 347 -14.78 -11.86 -9.51
C CYS A 347 -13.48 -11.84 -10.32
N GLY A 348 -13.48 -11.31 -11.55
CA GLY A 348 -12.27 -11.11 -12.33
C GLY A 348 -11.46 -12.41 -12.49
N SER A 349 -10.24 -12.42 -11.95
CA SER A 349 -9.32 -13.56 -11.96
C SER A 349 -9.64 -14.64 -10.92
N GLY A 350 -10.58 -14.36 -10.00
CA GLY A 350 -10.98 -15.26 -8.91
C GLY A 350 -10.12 -15.17 -7.66
N VAL A 351 -9.22 -14.19 -7.54
CA VAL A 351 -8.24 -14.11 -6.43
C VAL A 351 -8.88 -14.20 -5.04
N PHE A 352 -10.00 -13.51 -4.81
CA PHE A 352 -10.70 -13.57 -3.53
C PHE A 352 -11.38 -14.92 -3.29
N LEU A 353 -12.01 -15.49 -4.31
CA LEU A 353 -12.68 -16.80 -4.22
C LEU A 353 -11.68 -17.94 -3.98
N VAL A 354 -10.51 -17.90 -4.63
CA VAL A 354 -9.43 -18.88 -4.43
C VAL A 354 -8.88 -18.80 -3.00
N ASN A 355 -8.66 -17.59 -2.48
CA ASN A 355 -8.21 -17.40 -1.10
C ASN A 355 -9.30 -17.82 -0.08
N ALA A 356 -10.57 -17.48 -0.34
CA ALA A 356 -11.70 -17.90 0.49
C ALA A 356 -11.85 -19.42 0.51
N PHE A 357 -11.74 -20.09 -0.65
CA PHE A 357 -11.75 -21.55 -0.74
C PHE A 357 -10.65 -22.16 0.12
N SER A 358 -9.43 -21.63 0.03
CA SER A 358 -8.29 -22.10 0.83
C SER A 358 -8.59 -22.00 2.33
N ARG A 359 -9.18 -20.88 2.76
CA ARG A 359 -9.51 -20.63 4.16
C ARG A 359 -10.60 -21.58 4.69
N LEU A 360 -11.58 -21.92 3.85
CA LEU A 360 -12.61 -22.91 4.19
C LEU A 360 -12.01 -24.31 4.37
N VAL A 361 -11.11 -24.73 3.47
CA VAL A 361 -10.43 -26.02 3.55
C VAL A 361 -9.51 -26.10 4.77
N GLU A 362 -8.74 -25.04 5.05
CA GLU A 362 -7.87 -24.97 6.23
C GLU A 362 -8.66 -25.01 7.54
N HIS A 363 -9.82 -24.35 7.60
CA HIS A 363 -10.71 -24.42 8.74
C HIS A 363 -11.23 -25.86 8.95
N GLU A 364 -11.66 -26.55 7.88
CA GLU A 364 -12.16 -27.93 7.98
C GLU A 364 -11.06 -28.92 8.41
N LYS A 365 -9.83 -28.78 7.88
CA LYS A 365 -8.67 -29.60 8.27
C LYS A 365 -8.30 -29.51 9.76
N ARG A 366 -8.73 -28.46 10.47
CA ARG A 366 -8.50 -28.33 11.92
C ARG A 366 -9.50 -29.16 12.72
N ASN A 367 -10.70 -29.33 12.18
CA ASN A 367 -11.80 -30.04 12.83
C ASN A 367 -11.82 -31.54 12.45
N SER A 368 -11.19 -31.89 11.32
CA SER A 368 -11.21 -33.23 10.70
C SER A 368 -9.82 -33.65 10.19
N ASP A 369 -9.44 -34.93 10.34
CA ASP A 369 -8.12 -35.45 9.92
C ASP A 369 -7.88 -35.39 8.38
N ALA A 370 -8.96 -35.31 7.59
CA ALA A 370 -8.92 -35.16 6.14
C ALA A 370 -10.20 -34.47 5.64
N VAL A 371 -10.08 -33.70 4.56
CA VAL A 371 -11.23 -33.09 3.86
C VAL A 371 -11.51 -33.94 2.63
N ASP A 372 -12.73 -34.47 2.53
CA ASP A 372 -13.11 -35.31 1.40
C ASP A 372 -13.53 -34.48 0.17
N LEU A 373 -13.55 -35.14 -1.00
CA LEU A 373 -13.89 -34.50 -2.27
C LEU A 373 -15.33 -33.95 -2.29
N GLU A 374 -16.25 -34.58 -1.55
CA GLU A 374 -17.65 -34.12 -1.45
C GLU A 374 -17.73 -32.75 -0.77
N THR A 375 -16.99 -32.58 0.33
CA THR A 375 -16.89 -31.30 1.07
C THR A 375 -16.19 -30.23 0.22
N LEU A 376 -15.08 -30.56 -0.45
CA LEU A 376 -14.40 -29.63 -1.36
C LEU A 376 -15.32 -29.17 -2.49
N THR A 377 -16.12 -30.10 -3.03
CA THR A 377 -17.10 -29.82 -4.08
C THR A 377 -18.24 -28.97 -3.56
N GLU A 378 -18.76 -29.23 -2.37
CA GLU A 378 -19.79 -28.41 -1.70
C GLU A 378 -19.32 -26.96 -1.56
N PHE A 379 -18.07 -26.75 -1.11
CA PHE A 379 -17.51 -25.41 -0.95
C PHE A 379 -17.54 -24.63 -2.27
N LEU A 380 -17.07 -25.24 -3.37
CA LEU A 380 -17.01 -24.59 -4.68
C LEU A 380 -18.37 -24.39 -5.35
N THR A 381 -19.35 -25.24 -5.05
CA THR A 381 -20.65 -25.25 -5.76
C THR A 381 -21.79 -24.59 -4.99
N HIS A 382 -21.72 -24.54 -3.66
CA HIS A 382 -22.81 -24.04 -2.81
C HIS A 382 -22.39 -22.87 -1.92
N ARG A 383 -21.13 -22.83 -1.44
CA ARG A 383 -20.67 -21.80 -0.51
C ARG A 383 -20.04 -20.60 -1.20
N LEU A 384 -19.26 -20.82 -2.26
CA LEU A 384 -18.62 -19.75 -3.02
C LEU A 384 -19.46 -19.37 -4.23
N HIS A 385 -19.60 -18.07 -4.48
CA HIS A 385 -20.32 -17.51 -5.61
C HIS A 385 -19.48 -16.41 -6.27
N GLY A 386 -19.47 -16.34 -7.59
CA GLY A 386 -18.73 -15.32 -8.33
C GLY A 386 -19.55 -14.77 -9.48
N TYR A 387 -19.54 -13.46 -9.68
CA TYR A 387 -20.19 -12.82 -10.82
C TYR A 387 -19.16 -11.98 -11.58
N ASP A 388 -19.14 -12.11 -12.91
CA ASP A 388 -18.40 -11.21 -13.78
C ASP A 388 -19.11 -11.10 -15.14
N ASN A 389 -19.11 -9.91 -15.73
CA ASN A 389 -19.76 -9.70 -17.02
C ASN A 389 -18.89 -10.14 -18.21
N ASN A 390 -17.61 -10.45 -17.96
CA ASN A 390 -16.64 -10.92 -18.94
C ASN A 390 -16.51 -12.44 -18.85
N HIS A 391 -16.87 -13.12 -19.94
CA HIS A 391 -16.73 -14.57 -20.06
C HIS A 391 -15.28 -15.05 -19.84
N GLU A 392 -14.28 -14.28 -20.28
CA GLU A 392 -12.88 -14.62 -20.10
C GLU A 392 -12.48 -14.62 -18.61
N ALA A 393 -12.98 -13.65 -17.84
CA ALA A 393 -12.77 -13.57 -16.40
C ALA A 393 -13.40 -14.78 -15.67
N VAL A 394 -14.63 -15.14 -16.03
CA VAL A 394 -15.31 -16.35 -15.50
C VAL A 394 -14.51 -17.62 -15.77
N GLN A 395 -13.93 -17.76 -16.97
CA GLN A 395 -13.08 -18.90 -17.30
C GLN A 395 -11.78 -18.93 -16.48
N ILE A 396 -11.14 -17.77 -16.27
CA ILE A 396 -9.92 -17.65 -15.46
C ILE A 396 -10.20 -17.96 -13.99
N THR A 397 -11.31 -17.46 -13.44
CA THR A 397 -11.76 -17.75 -12.08
C THR A 397 -11.98 -19.26 -11.91
N THR A 398 -12.69 -19.89 -12.85
CA THR A 398 -12.96 -21.34 -12.84
C THR A 398 -11.68 -22.15 -12.92
N PHE A 399 -10.77 -21.79 -13.83
CA PHE A 399 -9.44 -22.40 -13.94
C PHE A 399 -8.64 -22.30 -12.63
N SER A 400 -8.62 -21.12 -12.01
CA SER A 400 -7.88 -20.89 -10.76
C SER A 400 -8.45 -21.71 -9.60
N LEU A 401 -9.78 -21.80 -9.49
CA LEU A 401 -10.45 -22.65 -8.50
C LEU A 401 -10.18 -24.14 -8.74
N TYR A 402 -10.18 -24.61 -9.99
CA TYR A 402 -9.81 -26.00 -10.30
C TYR A 402 -8.38 -26.31 -9.92
N LEU A 403 -7.41 -25.46 -10.28
CA LEU A 403 -6.04 -25.68 -9.85
C LEU A 403 -5.96 -25.75 -8.32
N LYS A 404 -6.67 -24.86 -7.61
CA LYS A 404 -6.64 -24.84 -6.15
C LYS A 404 -7.31 -26.07 -5.54
N LEU A 405 -8.39 -26.56 -6.14
CA LEU A 405 -9.01 -27.84 -5.77
C LEU A 405 -8.00 -28.98 -5.87
N LEU A 406 -7.29 -29.08 -7.00
CA LEU A 406 -6.34 -30.16 -7.23
C LEU A 406 -5.15 -30.13 -6.24
N GLU A 407 -4.81 -28.99 -5.63
CA GLU A 407 -3.80 -28.96 -4.55
C GLU A 407 -4.23 -29.71 -3.29
N TYR A 408 -5.54 -29.89 -3.07
CA TYR A 408 -6.08 -30.59 -1.91
C TYR A 408 -6.51 -32.03 -2.20
N VAL A 409 -6.45 -32.44 -3.47
CA VAL A 409 -6.82 -33.79 -3.92
C VAL A 409 -5.56 -34.64 -4.13
N ASP A 410 -5.62 -35.90 -3.73
CA ASP A 410 -4.56 -36.89 -3.98
C ASP A 410 -4.37 -37.12 -5.49
N ASP A 411 -3.14 -36.97 -5.99
CA ASP A 411 -2.83 -37.10 -7.42
C ASP A 411 -3.21 -38.47 -8.00
N SER A 412 -3.18 -39.52 -7.18
CA SER A 412 -3.47 -40.88 -7.62
C SER A 412 -4.92 -41.10 -8.05
N ILE A 413 -5.87 -40.28 -7.57
CA ILE A 413 -7.30 -40.45 -7.88
C ILE A 413 -7.78 -39.55 -9.01
N ILE A 414 -7.02 -38.50 -9.37
CA ILE A 414 -7.47 -37.46 -10.31
C ILE A 414 -7.66 -38.02 -11.72
N TRP A 415 -6.82 -38.97 -12.15
CA TRP A 415 -6.86 -39.56 -13.49
C TRP A 415 -7.52 -40.95 -13.53
N ASP A 416 -8.09 -41.40 -12.40
CA ASP A 416 -8.81 -42.67 -12.26
C ASP A 416 -10.31 -42.54 -12.59
N ASP A 417 -10.97 -43.67 -12.89
CA ASP A 417 -12.40 -43.70 -13.19
C ASP A 417 -13.24 -43.29 -11.96
N GLY A 418 -13.93 -42.14 -12.04
CA GLY A 418 -14.88 -41.67 -11.03
C GLY A 418 -14.55 -40.33 -10.39
N PHE A 419 -13.40 -39.72 -10.71
CA PHE A 419 -13.12 -38.32 -10.37
C PHE A 419 -13.66 -37.39 -11.46
N GLU A 420 -14.46 -36.39 -11.06
CA GLU A 420 -14.94 -35.33 -11.93
C GLU A 420 -14.76 -33.98 -11.24
N LEU A 421 -14.31 -32.98 -12.00
CA LEU A 421 -14.33 -31.60 -11.59
C LEU A 421 -15.80 -31.12 -11.53
N PRO A 422 -16.16 -30.32 -10.53
CA PRO A 422 -17.51 -29.77 -10.46
C PRO A 422 -17.76 -28.77 -11.60
N SER A 423 -18.97 -28.75 -12.14
CA SER A 423 -19.39 -27.69 -13.07
C SER A 423 -19.66 -26.41 -12.29
N LEU A 424 -18.82 -25.41 -12.49
CA LEU A 424 -18.85 -24.11 -11.79
C LEU A 424 -19.53 -23.04 -12.63
N ILE A 425 -19.24 -23.00 -13.94
CA ILE A 425 -19.77 -21.96 -14.85
C ILE A 425 -21.29 -22.14 -15.01
N GLY A 426 -22.04 -21.09 -14.68
CA GLY A 426 -23.50 -21.07 -14.71
C GLY A 426 -24.17 -21.63 -13.44
N ASN A 427 -23.40 -22.17 -12.49
CA ASN A 427 -23.90 -22.66 -11.20
C ASN A 427 -23.46 -21.77 -10.04
N SER A 428 -22.17 -21.73 -9.74
CA SER A 428 -21.58 -20.89 -8.69
C SER A 428 -20.78 -19.72 -9.25
N ILE A 429 -20.24 -19.84 -10.47
CA ILE A 429 -19.54 -18.76 -11.17
C ILE A 429 -20.38 -18.34 -12.38
N HIS A 430 -20.85 -17.10 -12.38
CA HIS A 430 -21.84 -16.59 -13.31
C HIS A 430 -21.25 -15.55 -14.25
N CYS A 431 -21.49 -15.72 -15.55
CA CYS A 431 -21.18 -14.73 -16.58
C CYS A 431 -22.30 -13.70 -16.70
N ASP A 432 -22.68 -13.08 -15.58
CA ASP A 432 -23.86 -12.23 -15.45
C ASP A 432 -23.51 -10.91 -14.75
N ASP A 433 -24.45 -9.97 -14.81
CA ASP A 433 -24.33 -8.70 -14.11
C ASP A 433 -24.87 -8.82 -12.67
N PHE A 434 -24.03 -8.56 -11.67
CA PHE A 434 -24.43 -8.62 -10.26
C PHE A 434 -25.61 -7.70 -9.93
N PHE A 435 -25.81 -6.59 -10.66
CA PHE A 435 -26.97 -5.71 -10.46
C PHE A 435 -28.31 -6.40 -10.76
N GLU A 436 -28.32 -7.45 -11.59
CA GLU A 436 -29.50 -8.24 -11.94
C GLU A 436 -29.82 -9.33 -10.91
N VAL A 437 -28.92 -9.60 -9.96
CA VAL A 437 -29.15 -10.56 -8.88
C VAL A 437 -30.31 -10.07 -8.01
N SER A 438 -31.27 -10.96 -7.77
CA SER A 438 -32.46 -10.62 -6.98
C SER A 438 -32.09 -10.25 -5.56
N GLU A 439 -32.77 -9.25 -4.98
CA GLU A 439 -32.63 -8.89 -3.56
C GLU A 439 -32.98 -10.05 -2.60
N SER A 440 -33.73 -11.07 -3.05
CA SER A 440 -34.00 -12.26 -2.24
C SER A 440 -32.79 -13.16 -2.07
N GLU A 441 -31.81 -13.06 -2.97
CA GLU A 441 -30.56 -13.79 -2.89
C GLU A 441 -29.65 -13.10 -1.86
N LYS A 442 -29.39 -13.79 -0.73
CA LYS A 442 -28.58 -13.25 0.36
C LYS A 442 -27.26 -14.00 0.51
N PHE A 443 -26.22 -13.24 0.86
CA PHE A 443 -24.88 -13.74 1.14
C PHE A 443 -24.43 -13.27 2.53
N ASP A 444 -23.74 -14.15 3.24
CA ASP A 444 -23.21 -13.84 4.57
C ASP A 444 -21.97 -12.95 4.47
N LEU A 445 -21.10 -13.23 3.49
CA LEU A 445 -19.88 -12.45 3.26
C LEU A 445 -19.80 -12.01 1.79
N ILE A 446 -19.52 -10.74 1.58
CA ILE A 446 -19.33 -10.16 0.25
C ILE A 446 -17.93 -9.54 0.18
N ILE A 447 -17.08 -9.99 -0.74
CA ILE A 447 -15.71 -9.52 -0.88
C ILE A 447 -15.39 -9.21 -2.33
N GLY A 448 -14.61 -8.18 -2.61
CA GLY A 448 -14.20 -7.93 -4.00
C GLY A 448 -13.57 -6.58 -4.25
N ASN A 449 -13.12 -6.40 -5.49
CA ASN A 449 -12.58 -5.15 -6.02
C ASN A 449 -13.48 -4.65 -7.16
N PRO A 450 -14.61 -3.97 -6.85
CA PRO A 450 -15.53 -3.49 -7.86
C PRO A 450 -14.85 -2.51 -8.84
N PRO A 451 -15.33 -2.38 -10.09
CA PRO A 451 -14.73 -1.52 -11.09
C PRO A 451 -14.72 -0.05 -10.66
N TRP A 452 -13.60 0.63 -10.90
CA TRP A 452 -13.44 2.06 -10.58
C TRP A 452 -13.65 2.90 -11.84
N GLY A 453 -14.47 3.95 -11.74
CA GLY A 453 -14.71 4.84 -12.86
C GLY A 453 -16.12 5.40 -12.93
N SER A 454 -16.47 5.90 -14.10
CA SER A 454 -17.81 6.46 -14.33
C SER A 454 -18.81 5.33 -14.52
N LEU A 455 -20.00 5.46 -13.93
CA LEU A 455 -21.13 4.55 -14.10
C LEU A 455 -21.49 4.32 -15.58
N SER A 456 -21.19 5.28 -16.46
CA SER A 456 -21.39 5.13 -17.90
C SER A 456 -20.48 4.07 -18.56
N GLN A 457 -19.46 3.59 -17.85
CA GLN A 457 -18.53 2.55 -18.31
C GLN A 457 -19.00 1.15 -17.93
N ILE A 458 -19.99 1.03 -17.05
CA ILE A 458 -20.64 -0.23 -16.69
C ILE A 458 -22.02 -0.35 -17.38
N ARG A 459 -22.63 -1.54 -17.37
CA ARG A 459 -23.90 -1.83 -18.06
C ARG A 459 -25.07 -0.97 -17.53
N SER A 460 -26.13 -0.83 -18.34
CA SER A 460 -27.29 0.01 -18.03
C SER A 460 -28.10 -0.44 -16.81
N SER A 461 -28.08 -1.74 -16.52
CA SER A 461 -28.61 -2.40 -15.31
C SER A 461 -28.24 -1.66 -14.01
N ALA A 462 -26.98 -1.22 -13.85
CA ALA A 462 -26.54 -0.50 -12.66
C ALA A 462 -27.24 0.86 -12.51
N LYS A 463 -27.53 1.53 -13.63
CA LYS A 463 -28.26 2.79 -13.63
C LYS A 463 -29.74 2.56 -13.33
N GLU A 464 -30.35 1.56 -13.94
CA GLU A 464 -31.73 1.15 -13.68
C GLU A 464 -31.92 0.81 -12.19
N TYR A 465 -30.98 0.06 -11.61
CA TYR A 465 -30.93 -0.23 -10.19
C TYR A 465 -30.91 1.03 -9.30
N LEU A 466 -30.04 2.01 -9.60
CA LEU A 466 -29.97 3.25 -8.83
C LEU A 466 -31.24 4.09 -8.98
N ASP A 467 -31.83 4.13 -10.18
CA ASP A 467 -33.07 4.85 -10.46
C ASP A 467 -34.26 4.22 -9.69
N ASP A 468 -34.32 2.88 -9.60
CA ASP A 468 -35.37 2.14 -8.91
C ASP A 468 -35.24 2.17 -7.37
N SER A 469 -34.02 2.04 -6.85
CA SER A 469 -33.73 2.05 -5.40
C SER A 469 -33.76 3.46 -4.80
N GLY A 470 -33.53 4.50 -5.61
CA GLY A 470 -33.40 5.88 -5.15
C GLY A 470 -32.07 6.17 -4.43
N HIS A 471 -31.10 5.25 -4.49
CA HIS A 471 -29.76 5.47 -3.99
C HIS A 471 -29.00 6.46 -4.87
N SER A 472 -28.24 7.36 -4.24
CA SER A 472 -27.41 8.34 -4.93
C SER A 472 -25.94 7.99 -4.81
N ILE A 473 -25.18 8.14 -5.88
CA ILE A 473 -23.72 7.99 -5.90
C ILE A 473 -23.04 9.34 -6.16
N GLY A 474 -21.85 9.52 -5.61
CA GLY A 474 -20.98 10.66 -5.82
C GLY A 474 -20.21 10.54 -7.13
N ASN A 475 -20.15 11.62 -7.89
CA ASN A 475 -19.34 11.76 -9.11
C ASN A 475 -19.53 10.64 -10.16
N ASN A 476 -20.70 9.99 -10.16
CA ASN A 476 -20.98 8.78 -10.95
C ASN A 476 -19.95 7.65 -10.70
N GLU A 477 -19.39 7.51 -9.50
CA GLU A 477 -18.44 6.46 -9.19
C GLU A 477 -19.12 5.07 -9.14
N SER A 478 -18.73 4.15 -10.05
CA SER A 478 -19.33 2.82 -10.15
C SER A 478 -19.17 1.98 -8.89
N ALA A 479 -18.02 2.05 -8.22
CA ALA A 479 -17.76 1.29 -7.00
C ALA A 479 -18.80 1.57 -5.90
N GLN A 480 -19.33 2.80 -5.83
CA GLN A 480 -20.37 3.17 -4.86
C GLN A 480 -21.73 2.53 -5.15
N ALA A 481 -22.03 2.24 -6.42
CA ALA A 481 -23.24 1.51 -6.79
C ALA A 481 -23.14 0.04 -6.34
N PHE A 482 -21.96 -0.58 -6.49
CA PHE A 482 -21.70 -1.93 -5.96
C PHE A 482 -21.79 -1.97 -4.43
N MET A 483 -21.34 -0.93 -3.72
CA MET A 483 -21.50 -0.86 -2.26
C MET A 483 -22.98 -0.91 -1.84
N TRP A 484 -23.86 -0.18 -2.53
CA TRP A 484 -25.31 -0.25 -2.27
C TRP A 484 -25.91 -1.61 -2.63
N LYS A 485 -25.55 -2.15 -3.80
CA LYS A 485 -26.05 -3.45 -4.24
C LYS A 485 -25.61 -4.58 -3.28
N ALA A 486 -24.35 -4.56 -2.86
CA ALA A 486 -23.84 -5.48 -1.84
C ALA A 486 -24.58 -5.30 -0.53
N TYR A 487 -24.79 -4.06 -0.07
CA TYR A 487 -25.57 -3.80 1.15
C TYR A 487 -26.98 -4.35 1.06
N GLU A 488 -27.64 -4.32 -0.10
CA GLU A 488 -28.96 -4.93 -0.29
C GLU A 488 -28.91 -6.45 -0.28
N ASN A 489 -27.96 -7.08 -0.98
CA ASN A 489 -27.79 -8.53 -1.04
C ASN A 489 -27.10 -9.14 0.20
N LEU A 490 -26.73 -8.31 1.18
CA LEU A 490 -26.14 -8.78 2.44
C LEU A 490 -27.19 -9.38 3.38
N ASP A 491 -26.86 -10.52 3.98
CA ASP A 491 -27.57 -11.07 5.13
C ASP A 491 -27.57 -10.08 6.33
N PRO A 492 -28.59 -10.05 7.21
CA PRO A 492 -28.61 -9.13 8.35
C PRO A 492 -27.41 -9.19 9.31
N GLU A 493 -26.79 -10.35 9.48
CA GLU A 493 -25.56 -10.50 10.29
C GLU A 493 -24.29 -10.58 9.43
N GLY A 494 -24.43 -10.36 8.12
CA GLY A 494 -23.32 -10.45 7.19
C GLY A 494 -22.44 -9.21 7.15
N GLU A 495 -21.29 -9.36 6.50
CA GLU A 495 -20.29 -8.32 6.30
C GLU A 495 -19.84 -8.18 4.84
N VAL A 496 -19.50 -6.96 4.44
CA VAL A 496 -18.93 -6.62 3.14
C VAL A 496 -17.52 -6.08 3.33
N CYS A 497 -16.55 -6.54 2.53
CA CYS A 497 -15.20 -5.98 2.45
C CYS A 497 -14.85 -5.63 1.00
N PHE A 498 -14.82 -4.32 0.68
CA PHE A 498 -14.52 -3.86 -0.68
C PHE A 498 -13.30 -2.98 -0.79
N ALA A 499 -12.60 -3.15 -1.90
CA ALA A 499 -11.59 -2.23 -2.38
C ALA A 499 -12.22 -1.14 -3.28
N VAL A 500 -12.11 0.12 -2.86
CA VAL A 500 -12.74 1.25 -3.54
C VAL A 500 -11.78 2.43 -3.72
N PRO A 501 -12.06 3.39 -4.61
CA PRO A 501 -11.25 4.59 -4.73
C PRO A 501 -11.32 5.42 -3.44
N ALA A 502 -10.20 5.59 -2.72
CA ALA A 502 -10.17 6.34 -1.45
C ALA A 502 -10.72 7.76 -1.62
N ARG A 503 -10.52 8.37 -2.78
CA ARG A 503 -11.04 9.72 -3.07
C ARG A 503 -12.55 9.78 -3.08
N SER A 504 -13.24 8.77 -3.60
CA SER A 504 -14.70 8.78 -3.73
C SER A 504 -15.39 8.64 -2.37
N ILE A 505 -14.85 7.77 -1.51
CA ILE A 505 -15.41 7.46 -0.19
C ILE A 505 -14.90 8.37 0.95
N LEU A 506 -13.72 8.99 0.84
CA LEU A 506 -13.13 9.77 1.95
C LEU A 506 -12.95 11.27 1.67
N PHE A 507 -12.65 11.66 0.42
CA PHE A 507 -12.08 12.99 0.18
C PHE A 507 -12.85 13.89 -0.78
N HIS A 508 -13.67 13.36 -1.68
CA HIS A 508 -14.38 14.22 -2.65
C HIS A 508 -15.39 15.15 -1.96
N ARG A 509 -15.24 16.45 -2.19
CA ARG A 509 -16.07 17.52 -1.60
C ARG A 509 -17.22 18.01 -2.50
N GLN A 510 -17.46 17.34 -3.63
CA GLN A 510 -18.61 17.67 -4.47
C GLN A 510 -19.89 17.27 -3.74
N SER A 511 -20.97 18.05 -3.90
CA SER A 511 -22.22 17.85 -3.16
C SER A 511 -22.79 16.44 -3.28
N THR A 512 -22.68 15.80 -4.45
CA THR A 512 -23.13 14.42 -4.65
C THR A 512 -22.30 13.40 -3.86
N ALA A 513 -20.99 13.63 -3.73
CA ALA A 513 -20.11 12.76 -2.93
C ALA A 513 -20.34 12.95 -1.42
N VAL A 514 -20.63 14.18 -0.98
CA VAL A 514 -21.04 14.46 0.42
C VAL A 514 -22.35 13.74 0.73
N GLN A 515 -23.38 13.92 -0.11
CA GLN A 515 -24.68 13.27 0.06
C GLN A 515 -24.61 11.73 0.06
N PHE A 516 -23.77 11.15 -0.81
CA PHE A 516 -23.52 9.71 -0.79
C PHE A 516 -22.95 9.28 0.56
N ARG A 517 -21.89 9.94 1.05
CA ARG A 517 -21.27 9.59 2.33
C ARG A 517 -22.28 9.71 3.47
N GLU A 518 -22.97 10.84 3.59
CA GLU A 518 -23.98 11.07 4.64
C GLU A 518 -25.00 9.92 4.69
N LYS A 519 -25.60 9.57 3.54
CA LYS A 519 -26.57 8.48 3.47
C LYS A 519 -25.95 7.11 3.72
N PHE A 520 -24.76 6.86 3.19
CA PHE A 520 -24.09 5.57 3.32
C PHE A 520 -23.70 5.30 4.77
N PHE A 521 -23.05 6.26 5.44
CA PHE A 521 -22.68 6.14 6.84
C PHE A 521 -23.90 6.17 7.79
N GLU A 522 -25.04 6.75 7.38
CA GLU A 522 -26.29 6.67 8.14
C GLU A 522 -26.94 5.27 8.07
N GLN A 523 -26.87 4.59 6.91
CA GLN A 523 -27.54 3.31 6.70
C GLN A 523 -26.66 2.09 6.95
N ALA A 524 -25.42 2.12 6.45
CA ALA A 524 -24.47 1.05 6.60
C ALA A 524 -23.59 1.29 7.82
N SER A 525 -23.43 0.25 8.63
CA SER A 525 -22.52 0.30 9.76
C SER A 525 -21.11 -0.01 9.28
N VAL A 526 -20.32 1.04 9.08
CA VAL A 526 -18.91 0.90 8.70
C VAL A 526 -18.08 0.57 9.94
N ASP A 527 -17.37 -0.56 9.91
CA ASP A 527 -16.50 -0.99 11.00
C ASP A 527 -15.07 -0.51 10.79
N THR A 528 -14.51 -0.81 9.61
CA THR A 528 -13.10 -0.59 9.31
C THR A 528 -12.94 0.14 7.98
N ILE A 529 -12.02 1.10 7.96
CA ILE A 529 -11.54 1.76 6.74
C ILE A 529 -10.01 1.73 6.73
N ALA A 530 -9.42 0.92 5.87
CA ALA A 530 -7.99 0.96 5.60
C ALA A 530 -7.69 1.86 4.39
N ASN A 531 -7.25 3.08 4.66
CA ASN A 531 -6.88 4.06 3.65
C ASN A 531 -5.43 3.86 3.17
N LEU A 532 -5.29 3.30 1.96
CA LEU A 532 -4.01 2.97 1.33
C LEU A 532 -3.43 4.13 0.49
N ALA A 533 -3.99 5.35 0.59
CA ALA A 533 -3.49 6.51 -0.13
C ALA A 533 -1.99 6.82 0.07
N PRO A 534 -1.38 6.67 1.28
CA PRO A 534 0.06 6.87 1.44
C PRO A 534 0.87 5.89 0.58
N LEU A 535 0.40 4.63 0.49
CA LEU A 535 1.08 3.54 -0.19
C LEU A 535 0.85 3.49 -1.71
N ARG A 536 0.03 4.38 -2.28
CA ARG A 536 -0.39 4.28 -3.70
C ARG A 536 0.74 4.05 -4.71
N ARG A 537 1.92 4.65 -4.51
CA ARG A 537 3.05 4.49 -5.46
C ARG A 537 3.85 3.21 -5.24
N THR A 538 3.68 2.57 -4.09
CA THR A 538 4.31 1.30 -3.74
C THR A 538 3.39 0.14 -4.11
N LEU A 539 2.08 0.27 -3.85
CA LEU A 539 1.07 -0.74 -4.19
C LEU A 539 0.60 -0.67 -5.64
N PHE A 540 0.70 0.48 -6.30
CA PHE A 540 0.26 0.60 -7.69
C PHE A 540 1.27 1.45 -8.48
N GLU A 541 2.22 0.80 -9.15
CA GLU A 541 3.26 1.47 -9.93
C GLU A 541 2.67 2.34 -11.05
N ASN A 542 1.55 1.91 -11.64
CA ASN A 542 0.90 2.58 -12.77
C ASN A 542 -0.46 3.23 -12.43
N ALA A 543 -1.08 2.96 -11.27
CA ALA A 543 -2.40 3.53 -10.96
C ALA A 543 -2.29 4.98 -10.48
N THR A 544 -3.18 5.83 -10.99
CA THR A 544 -3.20 7.26 -10.64
C THR A 544 -4.05 7.56 -9.39
N ASN A 545 -4.98 6.67 -9.04
CA ASN A 545 -5.94 6.84 -7.96
C ASN A 545 -5.55 6.03 -6.72
N PRO A 546 -5.62 6.62 -5.51
CA PRO A 546 -5.40 5.89 -4.26
C PRO A 546 -6.59 4.98 -3.92
N ALA A 547 -6.30 3.81 -3.34
CA ALA A 547 -7.28 2.83 -2.88
C ALA A 547 -7.62 3.00 -1.39
N ALA A 548 -8.83 2.60 -1.00
CA ALA A 548 -9.23 2.34 0.38
C ALA A 548 -9.95 0.98 0.43
N ILE A 549 -9.80 0.27 1.54
CA ILE A 549 -10.55 -0.95 1.83
C ILE A 549 -11.56 -0.60 2.91
N VAL A 550 -12.82 -0.95 2.68
CA VAL A 550 -13.94 -0.60 3.55
C VAL A 550 -14.67 -1.86 3.95
N THR A 551 -14.75 -2.10 5.25
CA THR A 551 -15.54 -3.17 5.85
C THR A 551 -16.80 -2.60 6.48
N PHE A 552 -17.96 -3.11 6.10
CA PHE A 552 -19.25 -2.62 6.58
C PHE A 552 -20.33 -3.70 6.62
N GLY A 553 -21.32 -3.53 7.48
CA GLY A 553 -22.48 -4.43 7.60
C GLY A 553 -23.78 -3.67 7.89
N ARG A 554 -24.83 -4.40 8.26
CA ARG A 554 -26.12 -3.79 8.67
C ARG A 554 -26.16 -3.36 10.14
N LYS A 555 -25.27 -3.92 10.96
CA LYS A 555 -25.18 -3.66 12.39
C LYS A 555 -23.73 -3.36 12.76
N ALA A 556 -23.55 -2.56 13.80
CA ALA A 556 -22.24 -2.32 14.36
C ALA A 556 -21.68 -3.59 14.98
N LEU A 557 -20.51 -4.02 14.49
CA LEU A 557 -19.76 -5.09 15.10
C LEU A 557 -19.44 -4.69 16.54
N ASN A 558 -19.80 -5.56 17.48
CA ASN A 558 -19.54 -5.39 18.92
C ASN A 558 -20.17 -4.15 19.58
N GLY A 559 -21.15 -3.49 18.95
CA GLY A 559 -21.85 -2.33 19.53
C GLY A 559 -20.97 -1.09 19.76
N ARG A 560 -19.79 -1.03 19.11
CA ARG A 560 -18.91 0.14 19.16
C ARG A 560 -19.41 1.22 18.21
N ASP A 561 -19.44 2.47 18.69
CA ASP A 561 -19.83 3.65 17.90
C ASP A 561 -18.62 4.33 17.23
N SER A 562 -17.62 3.53 16.85
CA SER A 562 -16.33 3.99 16.35
C SER A 562 -15.85 3.20 15.14
N ILE A 563 -15.37 3.90 14.12
CA ILE A 563 -14.73 3.34 12.94
C ILE A 563 -13.24 3.14 13.21
N ARG A 564 -12.74 1.94 12.96
CA ARG A 564 -11.30 1.67 12.91
C ARG A 564 -10.71 2.18 11.60
N TYR A 565 -10.01 3.30 11.66
CA TYR A 565 -9.36 3.95 10.53
C TYR A 565 -7.87 3.61 10.49
N LEU A 566 -7.47 2.82 9.51
CA LEU A 566 -6.10 2.36 9.32
C LEU A 566 -5.43 3.13 8.17
N THR A 567 -4.22 3.66 8.38
CA THR A 567 -3.47 4.44 7.39
C THR A 567 -2.01 4.02 7.35
N PRO A 568 -1.66 2.90 6.68
CA PRO A 568 -0.29 2.41 6.65
C PRO A 568 0.61 3.40 5.89
N LYS A 569 1.72 3.81 6.48
CA LYS A 569 2.65 4.80 5.87
C LYS A 569 4.03 4.25 5.56
N THR A 570 4.28 2.97 5.80
CA THR A 570 5.60 2.36 5.60
C THR A 570 5.72 1.73 4.21
N PHE A 571 6.82 2.03 3.50
CA PHE A 571 6.93 1.85 2.04
C PHE A 571 7.56 0.53 1.57
N ASP A 572 7.84 -0.42 2.47
CA ASP A 572 8.59 -1.66 2.17
C ASP A 572 7.69 -2.90 1.89
N VAL A 573 6.47 -2.65 1.39
CA VAL A 573 5.43 -3.68 1.17
C VAL A 573 5.92 -4.86 0.32
N GLY A 574 6.66 -4.60 -0.77
CA GLY A 574 7.07 -5.65 -1.73
C GLY A 574 8.15 -6.60 -1.22
N ILE A 575 8.88 -6.21 -0.17
CA ILE A 575 9.94 -7.05 0.43
C ILE A 575 9.33 -7.97 1.49
N LEU A 576 8.47 -7.41 2.35
CA LEU A 576 7.81 -8.16 3.43
C LEU A 576 6.56 -8.90 2.97
N ARG A 577 6.12 -8.67 1.72
CA ARG A 577 4.90 -9.23 1.10
C ARG A 577 3.67 -9.16 2.02
N SER A 578 3.58 -8.06 2.76
CA SER A 578 2.54 -7.73 3.74
C SER A 578 2.39 -6.22 3.81
N ILE A 579 1.24 -5.73 4.28
CA ILE A 579 1.02 -4.30 4.48
C ILE A 579 1.54 -3.94 5.89
N PRO A 580 2.67 -3.20 5.99
CA PRO A 580 3.21 -2.83 7.28
C PRO A 580 2.35 -1.76 7.94
N VAL A 581 2.01 -1.97 9.21
CA VAL A 581 1.18 -1.08 10.02
C VAL A 581 1.89 -0.79 11.34
N ASP A 582 2.11 0.48 11.63
CA ASP A 582 2.60 0.90 12.93
C ASP A 582 1.37 1.17 13.81
N ALA A 583 0.91 0.20 14.61
CA ALA A 583 -0.48 0.20 15.13
C ALA A 583 -0.89 1.48 15.84
N ASP A 584 -0.08 1.96 16.78
CA ASP A 584 -0.43 3.11 17.61
C ASP A 584 -0.29 4.45 16.86
N HIS A 585 0.30 4.43 15.66
CA HIS A 585 0.43 5.63 14.82
C HIS A 585 -0.47 5.61 13.57
N ASP A 586 -0.68 4.44 12.98
CA ASP A 586 -1.41 4.23 11.74
C ASP A 586 -2.87 3.82 11.97
N VAL A 587 -3.22 3.26 13.13
CA VAL A 587 -4.60 2.87 13.50
C VAL A 587 -5.22 3.93 14.40
N LYS A 588 -6.45 4.34 14.09
CA LYS A 588 -7.22 5.28 14.89
C LYS A 588 -8.65 4.79 15.04
N PHE A 589 -9.28 5.12 16.16
CA PHE A 589 -10.70 4.88 16.37
C PHE A 589 -11.44 6.21 16.30
N LEU A 590 -12.18 6.42 15.20
CA LEU A 590 -12.93 7.65 14.96
C LEU A 590 -14.37 7.44 15.38
N SER A 591 -14.87 8.26 16.31
CA SER A 591 -16.30 8.27 16.63
C SER A 591 -17.13 8.55 15.38
N SER A 592 -18.28 7.88 15.26
CA SER A 592 -19.25 8.10 14.18
C SER A 592 -19.69 9.56 14.05
N HIS A 593 -19.69 10.32 15.16
CA HIS A 593 -19.99 11.75 15.16
C HIS A 593 -19.09 12.56 14.21
N TYR A 594 -17.85 12.14 14.00
CA TYR A 594 -16.88 12.89 13.21
C TYR A 594 -16.99 12.66 11.70
N GLN A 595 -17.86 11.75 11.23
CA GLN A 595 -17.98 11.37 9.82
C GLN A 595 -18.46 12.53 8.92
N ASN A 596 -19.14 13.53 9.48
CA ASN A 596 -19.70 14.66 8.75
C ASN A 596 -18.69 15.80 8.50
N PHE A 597 -17.54 15.82 9.17
CA PHE A 597 -16.53 16.85 8.97
C PHE A 597 -15.60 16.47 7.80
N GLU A 598 -15.53 17.32 6.78
CA GLU A 598 -14.85 16.99 5.52
C GLU A 598 -13.34 16.70 5.67
N TYR A 599 -12.66 17.34 6.64
CA TYR A 599 -11.22 17.19 6.87
C TYR A 599 -10.87 16.05 7.83
N VAL A 600 -11.84 15.40 8.49
CA VAL A 600 -11.56 14.39 9.53
C VAL A 600 -10.73 13.24 8.99
N TRP A 601 -11.08 12.69 7.83
CA TRP A 601 -10.32 11.59 7.22
C TRP A 601 -8.88 11.98 6.91
N LYS A 602 -8.67 13.23 6.51
CA LYS A 602 -7.36 13.75 6.15
C LYS A 602 -6.52 14.09 7.38
N THR A 603 -7.14 14.65 8.41
CA THR A 603 -6.50 14.95 9.69
C THR A 603 -6.19 13.66 10.45
N ALA A 604 -7.10 12.69 10.45
CA ALA A 604 -6.85 11.35 10.98
C ALA A 604 -5.75 10.61 10.18
N MET A 605 -5.52 10.96 8.91
CA MET A 605 -4.44 10.34 8.14
C MET A 605 -3.05 10.86 8.51
N TRP A 606 -2.88 12.13 8.87
CA TRP A 606 -1.55 12.76 9.06
C TRP A 606 -1.31 13.38 10.44
N GLY A 607 -2.37 13.60 11.21
CA GLY A 607 -2.41 14.24 12.53
C GLY A 607 -2.74 13.26 13.65
N GLY A 608 -3.52 13.69 14.64
CA GLY A 608 -4.00 12.95 15.81
C GLY A 608 -5.21 13.65 16.43
N SER A 609 -5.60 13.31 17.65
CA SER A 609 -6.76 13.90 18.33
C SER A 609 -6.57 15.40 18.64
N ALA A 610 -5.35 15.79 19.03
CA ALA A 610 -5.00 17.19 19.25
C ALA A 610 -5.11 18.00 17.96
N ASP A 611 -4.69 17.42 16.82
CA ASP A 611 -4.81 18.06 15.51
C ASP A 611 -6.29 18.25 15.12
N LEU A 612 -7.14 17.25 15.36
CA LEU A 612 -8.59 17.34 15.10
C LEU A 612 -9.26 18.47 15.90
N ASN A 613 -8.96 18.57 17.19
CA ASN A 613 -9.50 19.63 18.05
C ASN A 613 -9.06 21.02 17.57
N LEU A 614 -7.78 21.17 17.19
CA LEU A 614 -7.26 22.42 16.65
C LEU A 614 -7.93 22.76 15.30
N MET A 615 -8.13 21.78 14.43
CA MET A 615 -8.82 21.99 13.16
C MET A 615 -10.27 22.47 13.38
N MET A 616 -11.00 21.90 14.34
CA MET A 616 -12.36 22.37 14.69
C MET A 616 -12.36 23.80 15.23
N LYS A 617 -11.40 24.15 16.09
CA LYS A 617 -11.22 25.52 16.58
C LYS A 617 -10.98 26.49 15.43
N LEU A 618 -10.07 26.14 14.52
CA LEU A 618 -9.71 26.98 13.37
C LEU A 618 -10.87 27.12 12.37
N GLU A 619 -11.63 26.05 12.11
CA GLU A 619 -12.80 26.07 11.23
C GLU A 619 -13.90 27.05 11.69
N SER A 620 -13.98 27.33 13.00
CA SER A 620 -14.96 28.26 13.54
C SER A 620 -14.69 29.74 13.21
N LEU A 621 -13.50 30.06 12.69
CA LEU A 621 -13.13 31.41 12.28
C LEU A 621 -13.63 31.71 10.85
N PRO A 622 -13.86 33.00 10.50
CA PRO A 622 -14.12 33.38 9.11
C PRO A 622 -12.99 32.93 8.19
N SER A 623 -13.30 32.58 6.94
CA SER A 623 -12.33 32.13 5.94
C SER A 623 -11.85 33.28 5.04
N ILE A 624 -10.80 33.04 4.25
CA ILE A 624 -10.41 33.95 3.15
C ILE A 624 -11.58 34.12 2.18
N ASN A 625 -12.37 33.07 1.93
CA ASN A 625 -13.54 33.15 1.07
C ASN A 625 -14.55 34.20 1.58
N ASP A 626 -14.82 34.22 2.88
CA ASP A 626 -15.75 35.20 3.49
C ASP A 626 -15.23 36.63 3.31
N LEU A 627 -13.92 36.86 3.45
CA LEU A 627 -13.31 38.16 3.21
C LEU A 627 -13.49 38.59 1.75
N VAL A 628 -13.18 37.70 0.80
CA VAL A 628 -13.29 37.98 -0.63
C VAL A 628 -14.74 38.31 -0.98
N ASP A 629 -15.69 37.48 -0.54
CA ASP A 629 -17.11 37.68 -0.83
C ASP A 629 -17.60 39.02 -0.23
N SER A 630 -17.16 39.36 0.98
CA SER A 630 -17.53 40.63 1.63
C SER A 630 -16.95 41.87 0.96
N ARG A 631 -15.82 41.74 0.27
CA ARG A 631 -15.09 42.83 -0.40
C ARG A 631 -15.27 42.85 -1.91
N GLU A 632 -16.01 41.89 -2.45
CA GLU A 632 -16.23 41.69 -3.90
C GLU A 632 -14.91 41.60 -4.69
N TRP A 633 -13.90 40.95 -4.10
CA TRP A 633 -12.60 40.77 -4.76
C TRP A 633 -12.70 39.77 -5.92
N LEU A 634 -11.86 39.96 -6.93
CA LEU A 634 -11.80 39.09 -8.10
C LEU A 634 -10.81 37.95 -7.86
N ILE A 635 -11.24 36.71 -8.11
CA ILE A 635 -10.37 35.53 -8.00
C ILE A 635 -10.51 34.64 -9.23
N GLY A 636 -9.38 34.10 -9.68
CA GLY A 636 -9.39 33.10 -10.72
C GLY A 636 -8.04 32.45 -10.97
N ASN A 637 -8.09 31.29 -11.62
CA ASN A 637 -6.90 30.70 -12.25
C ASN A 637 -6.47 31.55 -13.44
N GLY A 638 -5.16 31.66 -13.67
CA GLY A 638 -4.61 32.35 -14.84
C GLY A 638 -4.96 31.68 -16.18
N PHE A 639 -4.41 32.22 -17.26
CA PHE A 639 -4.76 31.81 -18.63
C PHE A 639 -4.33 30.38 -19.00
N GLU A 640 -5.00 29.79 -19.99
CA GLU A 640 -4.58 28.57 -20.68
C GLU A 640 -3.94 28.91 -22.03
N ALA A 641 -2.69 28.48 -22.22
CA ALA A 641 -1.96 28.71 -23.46
C ALA A 641 -2.65 28.07 -24.66
N GLY A 642 -2.59 28.73 -25.82
CA GLY A 642 -3.08 28.18 -27.08
C GLY A 642 -2.33 26.92 -27.49
N SER A 643 -3.03 26.03 -28.21
CA SER A 643 -2.43 24.90 -28.91
C SER A 643 -3.14 24.71 -30.24
N SER A 644 -2.47 24.13 -31.24
CA SER A 644 -3.03 23.90 -32.58
C SER A 644 -4.30 23.03 -32.60
N THR A 645 -4.63 22.38 -31.48
CA THR A 645 -5.73 21.42 -31.32
C THR A 645 -7.05 22.04 -30.85
N TYR A 646 -7.06 23.30 -30.41
CA TYR A 646 -8.26 23.96 -29.85
C TYR A 646 -8.48 25.33 -30.49
N GLU A 647 -9.72 25.84 -30.42
CA GLU A 647 -10.01 27.24 -30.76
C GLU A 647 -9.18 28.18 -29.90
N GLN A 648 -8.61 29.21 -30.52
CA GLN A 648 -7.72 30.16 -29.88
C GLN A 648 -8.28 31.58 -29.99
N THR A 649 -8.20 32.31 -28.90
CA THR A 649 -8.61 33.72 -28.78
C THR A 649 -7.38 34.61 -28.80
N HIS A 650 -7.44 35.67 -29.60
CA HIS A 650 -6.36 36.65 -29.72
C HIS A 650 -6.48 37.72 -28.61
N SER A 651 -5.44 37.90 -27.79
CA SER A 651 -5.33 38.94 -26.75
C SER A 651 -3.90 39.49 -26.66
N PRO A 652 -3.59 40.54 -27.44
CA PRO A 652 -2.28 41.20 -27.41
C PRO A 652 -1.93 41.81 -26.06
N GLU A 653 -2.92 42.42 -25.40
CA GLU A 653 -2.73 43.13 -24.14
C GLU A 653 -2.19 42.18 -23.05
N LEU A 654 -2.70 40.95 -23.00
CA LEU A 654 -2.22 39.92 -22.08
C LEU A 654 -0.79 39.45 -22.40
N ALA A 655 -0.43 39.41 -23.69
CA ALA A 655 0.89 38.96 -24.14
C ALA A 655 2.01 39.98 -23.85
N GLU A 656 1.65 41.26 -23.69
CA GLU A 656 2.57 42.35 -23.37
C GLU A 656 2.87 42.48 -21.86
N LEU A 657 2.05 41.87 -21.00
CA LEU A 657 2.27 41.92 -19.55
C LEU A 657 3.50 41.10 -19.13
N PRO A 658 4.28 41.57 -18.13
CA PRO A 658 5.32 40.77 -17.49
C PRO A 658 4.78 39.41 -17.04
N HIS A 659 5.48 38.33 -17.34
CA HIS A 659 5.01 36.97 -17.13
C HIS A 659 5.69 36.28 -15.95
N LEU A 660 4.88 35.83 -14.99
CA LEU A 660 5.29 35.04 -13.85
C LEU A 660 5.16 33.54 -14.18
N ARG A 661 6.30 32.85 -14.34
CA ARG A 661 6.30 31.39 -14.50
C ARG A 661 5.95 30.74 -13.16
N THR A 662 5.30 29.57 -13.21
CA THR A 662 4.98 28.78 -12.01
C THR A 662 6.22 28.43 -11.16
N SER A 663 7.39 28.32 -11.79
CA SER A 663 8.67 28.06 -11.08
C SER A 663 9.27 29.31 -10.41
N GLN A 664 8.82 30.50 -10.78
CA GLN A 664 9.31 31.79 -10.24
C GLN A 664 8.48 32.29 -9.06
N VAL A 665 7.34 31.67 -8.78
CA VAL A 665 6.54 32.01 -7.59
C VAL A 665 7.34 31.62 -6.35
N GLU A 666 7.84 32.63 -5.64
CA GLU A 666 8.53 32.53 -4.37
C GLU A 666 7.71 33.20 -3.25
N PRO A 667 7.91 32.81 -1.98
CA PRO A 667 7.15 33.35 -0.86
C PRO A 667 7.31 34.87 -0.72
N TYR A 668 6.23 35.50 -0.27
CA TYR A 668 6.10 36.91 0.08
C TYR A 668 6.20 37.88 -1.11
N TYR A 669 7.31 37.88 -1.84
CA TYR A 669 7.57 38.86 -2.90
C TYR A 669 8.45 38.30 -4.03
N VAL A 670 8.13 38.71 -5.26
CA VAL A 670 8.92 38.40 -6.46
C VAL A 670 9.38 39.73 -7.08
N PRO A 671 10.69 40.02 -7.09
CA PRO A 671 11.24 41.19 -7.76
C PRO A 671 10.90 41.27 -9.26
N GLU A 672 10.70 42.48 -9.78
CA GLU A 672 10.32 42.73 -11.20
C GLU A 672 11.35 42.21 -12.20
N ASP A 673 12.64 42.32 -11.88
CA ASP A 673 13.74 41.78 -12.69
C ASP A 673 13.72 40.24 -12.78
N GLY A 674 12.96 39.59 -11.89
CA GLY A 674 12.67 38.16 -11.92
C GLY A 674 11.58 37.76 -12.92
N LEU A 675 10.77 38.69 -13.45
CA LEU A 675 9.71 38.39 -14.41
C LEU A 675 10.27 38.27 -15.84
N VAL A 676 9.63 37.45 -16.67
CA VAL A 676 10.07 37.22 -18.06
C VAL A 676 9.04 37.74 -19.05
N GLU A 677 9.44 37.92 -20.30
CA GLU A 677 8.47 38.02 -21.39
C GLU A 677 7.84 36.64 -21.65
N TYR A 678 6.52 36.61 -21.89
CA TYR A 678 5.79 35.38 -22.15
C TYR A 678 6.27 34.67 -23.44
N GLY A 679 6.64 35.47 -24.45
CA GLY A 679 7.32 35.00 -25.67
C GLY A 679 6.47 34.15 -26.63
N ALA A 680 5.14 34.07 -26.48
CA ALA A 680 4.26 33.40 -27.43
C ALA A 680 3.52 34.40 -28.35
N GLU A 681 3.03 33.93 -29.50
CA GLU A 681 2.02 34.68 -30.26
C GLU A 681 0.80 34.96 -29.35
N PRO A 682 0.07 36.08 -29.54
CA PRO A 682 -0.99 36.56 -28.65
C PRO A 682 -2.27 35.72 -28.69
N TYR A 683 -2.16 34.40 -28.83
CA TYR A 683 -3.25 33.45 -28.93
C TYR A 683 -3.31 32.51 -27.71
N PHE A 684 -4.49 32.45 -27.10
CA PHE A 684 -4.76 31.73 -25.87
C PHE A 684 -6.00 30.86 -26.03
N LYS A 685 -6.02 29.68 -25.40
CA LYS A 685 -7.23 28.86 -25.36
C LYS A 685 -8.29 29.53 -24.48
N HIS A 686 -7.88 30.01 -23.31
CA HIS A 686 -8.71 30.81 -22.41
C HIS A 686 -7.85 31.94 -21.81
N PRO A 687 -7.90 33.18 -22.34
CA PRO A 687 -7.10 34.29 -21.82
C PRO A 687 -7.54 34.76 -20.42
N ARG A 688 -8.79 34.47 -20.03
CA ARG A 688 -9.46 34.99 -18.83
C ARG A 688 -9.67 36.51 -18.92
N ASP A 689 -10.31 37.08 -17.91
CA ASP A 689 -10.53 38.53 -17.81
C ASP A 689 -9.20 39.24 -17.52
N LEU A 690 -8.93 40.38 -18.17
CA LEU A 690 -7.69 41.15 -17.97
C LEU A 690 -7.58 41.73 -16.56
N SER A 691 -8.71 42.03 -15.92
CA SER A 691 -8.76 42.52 -14.53
C SER A 691 -8.15 41.53 -13.52
N LEU A 692 -8.06 40.24 -13.88
CA LEU A 692 -7.42 39.21 -13.05
C LEU A 692 -5.89 39.41 -12.93
N TYR A 693 -5.29 40.20 -13.82
CA TYR A 693 -3.86 40.47 -13.87
C TYR A 693 -3.50 41.91 -13.44
N GLU A 694 -4.47 42.68 -12.96
CA GLU A 694 -4.27 44.06 -12.48
C GLU A 694 -3.87 44.10 -11.00
N PRO A 695 -3.03 45.06 -10.59
CA PRO A 695 -2.66 45.23 -9.18
C PRO A 695 -3.75 45.98 -8.39
N PRO A 696 -3.78 45.86 -7.05
CA PRO A 696 -2.93 44.98 -6.23
C PRO A 696 -3.39 43.52 -6.29
N VAL A 697 -2.46 42.59 -6.54
CA VAL A 697 -2.78 41.16 -6.72
C VAL A 697 -1.86 40.25 -5.91
N ILE A 698 -2.44 39.25 -5.28
CA ILE A 698 -1.70 38.11 -4.72
C ILE A 698 -1.73 36.98 -5.73
N THR A 699 -0.57 36.42 -6.07
CA THR A 699 -0.48 35.19 -6.85
C THR A 699 -0.14 34.02 -5.95
N VAL A 700 -0.96 32.98 -5.98
CA VAL A 700 -0.79 31.76 -5.18
C VAL A 700 -0.47 30.60 -6.11
N ARG A 701 0.63 29.90 -5.86
CA ARG A 701 0.99 28.71 -6.62
C ARG A 701 0.07 27.54 -6.24
N ALA A 702 -0.75 27.08 -7.17
CA ALA A 702 -1.69 25.98 -6.99
C ALA A 702 -1.03 24.58 -6.95
N THR A 703 0.28 24.50 -6.68
CA THR A 703 1.03 23.25 -6.53
C THR A 703 2.01 23.34 -5.37
N ALA A 704 1.87 22.46 -4.37
CA ALA A 704 2.88 22.35 -3.32
C ALA A 704 4.18 21.78 -3.91
N THR A 705 5.29 22.45 -3.62
CA THR A 705 6.62 22.19 -4.18
C THR A 705 7.11 20.78 -3.85
N ARG A 706 7.60 20.04 -4.87
CA ARG A 706 7.93 18.59 -4.75
C ARG A 706 9.37 18.28 -4.36
N ARG A 707 10.30 19.23 -4.43
CA ARG A 707 11.73 19.00 -4.22
C ARG A 707 12.43 20.34 -3.96
N ASN A 708 13.21 20.43 -2.89
CA ASN A 708 14.18 21.51 -2.71
C ASN A 708 15.52 21.09 -3.33
N ARG A 709 16.18 22.02 -4.01
CA ARG A 709 17.62 21.92 -4.31
C ARG A 709 18.46 22.67 -3.27
N GLU A 710 17.84 23.45 -2.39
CA GLU A 710 18.52 24.28 -1.40
C GLU A 710 17.95 24.05 0.02
N PRO A 711 18.80 23.90 1.04
CA PRO A 711 18.37 23.82 2.44
C PRO A 711 17.74 25.15 2.90
N GLY A 712 16.51 25.12 3.41
CA GLY A 712 15.86 26.28 4.05
C GLY A 712 14.81 27.04 3.21
N ALA A 713 14.55 26.66 1.96
CA ALA A 713 13.41 27.21 1.20
C ALA A 713 12.07 26.62 1.72
N SER A 714 11.03 27.44 1.84
CA SER A 714 9.72 26.98 2.33
C SER A 714 9.15 25.89 1.42
N ARG A 715 8.87 24.73 2.04
CA ARG A 715 8.13 23.63 1.42
C ARG A 715 6.63 23.96 1.55
N GLY A 716 5.83 23.58 0.56
CA GLY A 716 4.38 23.84 0.59
C GLY A 716 3.95 24.99 -0.31
N ILE A 717 3.03 25.81 0.20
CA ILE A 717 2.36 26.87 -0.56
C ILE A 717 3.26 28.08 -0.65
N LYS A 718 3.23 28.71 -1.82
CA LYS A 718 3.97 29.93 -2.09
C LYS A 718 2.99 30.95 -2.64
N SER A 719 2.90 32.09 -1.98
CA SER A 719 2.20 33.26 -2.51
C SER A 719 3.11 34.47 -2.55
N ALA A 720 2.88 35.34 -3.53
CA ALA A 720 3.58 36.61 -3.68
C ALA A 720 2.59 37.74 -3.93
N PHE A 721 2.87 38.90 -3.36
CA PHE A 721 2.10 40.13 -3.59
C PHE A 721 2.78 40.98 -4.66
N HIS A 722 1.99 41.51 -5.60
CA HIS A 722 2.44 42.31 -6.75
C HIS A 722 1.74 43.67 -6.76
N GLU A 723 2.55 44.72 -6.90
CA GLU A 723 2.10 46.12 -7.01
C GLU A 723 1.96 46.59 -8.47
N HIS A 724 2.34 45.72 -9.42
CA HIS A 724 2.25 45.94 -10.86
C HIS A 724 1.44 44.83 -11.53
N SER A 725 0.99 45.07 -12.75
CA SER A 725 0.28 44.06 -13.54
C SER A 725 1.21 42.89 -13.88
N VAL A 726 0.72 41.67 -13.67
CA VAL A 726 1.49 40.44 -13.89
C VAL A 726 0.63 39.35 -14.50
N SER A 727 1.07 38.79 -15.62
CA SER A 727 0.39 37.66 -16.26
C SER A 727 0.89 36.33 -15.70
N TYR A 728 -0.02 35.35 -15.60
CA TYR A 728 0.31 34.01 -15.10
C TYR A 728 -0.62 32.95 -15.69
N ARG A 729 -0.15 31.70 -15.72
CA ARG A 729 -0.89 30.55 -16.26
C ARG A 729 -1.83 29.92 -15.24
N SER A 730 -2.74 29.07 -15.70
CA SER A 730 -3.74 28.32 -14.93
C SER A 730 -3.26 27.46 -13.75
N ARG A 731 -1.95 27.36 -13.49
CA ARG A 731 -1.38 26.74 -12.27
C ARG A 731 -1.14 27.75 -11.14
N ILE A 732 -1.52 29.00 -11.35
CA ILE A 732 -1.45 30.10 -10.40
C ILE A 732 -2.86 30.67 -10.26
N VAL A 733 -3.28 30.87 -9.02
CA VAL A 733 -4.53 31.55 -8.66
C VAL A 733 -4.19 32.99 -8.31
N GLY A 734 -4.89 33.95 -8.90
CA GLY A 734 -4.83 35.34 -8.50
C GLY A 734 -5.96 35.73 -7.56
N ILE A 735 -5.64 36.55 -6.57
CA ILE A 735 -6.61 37.24 -5.70
C ILE A 735 -6.36 38.74 -5.90
N VAL A 736 -7.27 39.41 -6.60
CA VAL A 736 -7.18 40.83 -6.95
C VAL A 736 -8.14 41.60 -6.06
N GLY A 737 -7.61 42.52 -5.26
CA GLY A 737 -8.41 43.39 -4.40
C GLY A 737 -8.44 44.83 -4.88
N LEU A 738 -9.14 45.67 -4.13
CA LEU A 738 -9.25 47.10 -4.41
C LEU A 738 -7.98 47.84 -3.97
N GLU A 739 -7.66 48.99 -4.59
CA GLU A 739 -6.55 49.85 -4.14
C GLU A 739 -6.65 50.23 -2.65
N THR A 740 -7.86 50.39 -2.12
CA THR A 740 -8.10 50.71 -0.70
C THR A 740 -7.75 49.56 0.25
N ASP A 741 -7.61 48.34 -0.26
CA ASP A 741 -7.36 47.12 0.52
C ASP A 741 -5.89 46.66 0.43
N HIS A 742 -4.99 47.51 -0.06
CA HIS A 742 -3.57 47.22 -0.26
C HIS A 742 -2.91 46.57 0.97
N ASP A 743 -3.10 47.16 2.16
CA ASP A 743 -2.53 46.64 3.41
C ASP A 743 -3.12 45.28 3.80
N ILE A 744 -4.43 45.08 3.57
CA ILE A 744 -5.11 43.82 3.87
C ILE A 744 -4.58 42.70 2.96
N LEU A 745 -4.36 42.98 1.67
CA LEU A 745 -3.75 42.01 0.74
C LEU A 745 -2.31 41.66 1.14
N ARG A 746 -1.51 42.64 1.60
CA ARG A 746 -0.16 42.35 2.12
C ARG A 746 -0.22 41.43 3.34
N ILE A 747 -1.12 41.68 4.29
CA ILE A 747 -1.32 40.82 5.47
C ILE A 747 -1.81 39.43 5.05
N LEU A 748 -2.75 39.33 4.11
CA LEU A 748 -3.26 38.06 3.59
C LEU A 748 -2.13 37.23 2.96
N ASN A 749 -1.23 37.88 2.22
CA ASN A 749 -0.06 37.23 1.64
C ASN A 749 0.92 36.70 2.70
N LEU A 750 1.04 37.36 3.86
CA LEU A 750 1.79 36.81 4.99
C LEU A 750 1.12 35.55 5.54
N VAL A 751 -0.21 35.59 5.76
CA VAL A 751 -0.99 34.44 6.25
C VAL A 751 -0.83 33.24 5.32
N LEU A 752 -0.98 33.41 4.01
CA LEU A 752 -0.87 32.33 3.02
C LEU A 752 0.52 31.65 2.97
N ASN A 753 1.58 32.34 3.41
CA ASN A 753 2.94 31.79 3.50
C ASN A 753 3.31 31.26 4.90
N SER A 754 2.43 31.40 5.91
CA SER A 754 2.68 30.98 7.30
C SER A 754 2.68 29.46 7.49
N SER A 755 3.29 29.00 8.58
CA SER A 755 3.19 27.58 8.99
C SER A 755 1.76 27.16 9.30
N LEU A 756 0.91 28.06 9.80
CA LEU A 756 -0.52 27.82 10.05
C LEU A 756 -1.28 27.50 8.76
N ALA A 757 -1.09 28.28 7.70
CA ALA A 757 -1.74 28.02 6.41
C ALA A 757 -1.26 26.70 5.78
N GLN A 758 0.04 26.39 5.92
CA GLN A 758 0.58 25.10 5.48
C GLN A 758 -0.04 23.93 6.26
N TYR A 759 -0.13 24.05 7.58
CA TYR A 759 -0.75 23.06 8.46
C TYR A 759 -2.23 22.83 8.08
N TRP A 760 -3.01 23.90 7.99
CA TRP A 760 -4.43 23.84 7.62
C TRP A 760 -4.62 23.17 6.27
N LEU A 761 -3.91 23.64 5.23
CA LEU A 761 -4.09 23.15 3.87
C LEU A 761 -3.56 21.73 3.70
N PHE A 762 -2.50 21.34 4.41
CA PHE A 762 -2.03 19.96 4.38
C PHE A 762 -3.04 18.99 5.03
N LEU A 763 -3.66 19.37 6.16
CA LEU A 763 -4.58 18.50 6.91
C LEU A 763 -6.04 18.57 6.46
N SER A 764 -6.42 19.54 5.64
CA SER A 764 -7.79 19.65 5.12
C SER A 764 -7.93 19.22 3.66
N THR A 765 -6.96 19.51 2.79
CA THR A 765 -7.18 19.43 1.34
C THR A 765 -7.08 18.03 0.74
N VAL A 766 -7.73 17.85 -0.42
CA VAL A 766 -7.90 16.55 -1.10
C VAL A 766 -6.71 16.22 -1.99
N GLY A 767 -6.03 17.24 -2.51
CA GLY A 767 -4.87 17.06 -3.39
C GLY A 767 -3.58 16.77 -2.61
N TRP A 768 -3.20 17.68 -1.73
CA TRP A 768 -1.93 17.62 -1.01
C TRP A 768 -1.94 16.49 0.03
N GLY A 769 -0.92 15.64 0.02
CA GLY A 769 -0.80 14.51 0.95
C GLY A 769 -1.67 13.28 0.63
N ILE A 770 -2.44 13.28 -0.48
CA ILE A 770 -3.21 12.11 -0.96
C ILE A 770 -2.80 11.77 -2.39
N ALA A 771 -2.96 12.73 -3.31
CA ALA A 771 -2.82 12.52 -4.74
C ALA A 771 -1.72 13.42 -5.35
N ARG A 772 -2.00 14.14 -6.44
CA ARG A 772 -1.06 15.16 -6.91
C ARG A 772 -1.12 16.33 -5.93
N PRO A 773 0.02 16.92 -5.51
CA PRO A 773 0.06 18.07 -4.61
C PRO A 773 -0.39 19.34 -5.36
N THR A 774 -1.63 19.34 -5.80
CA THR A 774 -2.33 20.42 -6.48
C THR A 774 -3.42 20.90 -5.54
N LEU A 775 -3.54 22.22 -5.37
CA LEU A 775 -4.57 22.84 -4.56
C LEU A 775 -5.58 23.49 -5.51
N ARG A 776 -6.86 23.32 -5.20
CA ARG A 776 -7.92 24.01 -5.93
C ARG A 776 -8.14 25.41 -5.37
N GLN A 777 -8.80 26.27 -6.15
CA GLN A 777 -9.08 27.63 -5.73
C GLN A 777 -9.92 27.65 -4.45
N GLU A 778 -10.99 26.87 -4.40
CA GLU A 778 -11.86 26.74 -3.23
C GLU A 778 -11.12 26.24 -1.98
N GLU A 779 -10.09 25.40 -2.15
CA GLU A 779 -9.27 24.90 -1.05
C GLU A 779 -8.38 26.02 -0.50
N ILE A 780 -7.75 26.84 -1.35
CA ILE A 780 -6.91 27.98 -0.93
C ILE A 780 -7.76 29.00 -0.16
N LEU A 781 -8.98 29.26 -0.60
CA LEU A 781 -9.88 30.22 0.03
C LEU A 781 -10.48 29.72 1.36
N SER A 782 -10.37 28.41 1.64
CA SER A 782 -10.83 27.83 2.90
C SER A 782 -9.94 28.12 4.11
N VAL A 783 -8.79 28.78 3.93
CA VAL A 783 -7.90 29.08 5.06
C VAL A 783 -8.62 29.99 6.06
N PRO A 784 -8.63 29.64 7.36
CA PRO A 784 -9.19 30.47 8.42
C PRO A 784 -8.46 31.80 8.55
N LEU A 785 -9.17 32.86 8.90
CA LEU A 785 -8.68 34.23 8.89
C LEU A 785 -9.35 35.08 10.00
N PRO A 786 -8.71 35.25 11.16
CA PRO A 786 -9.20 36.11 12.24
C PRO A 786 -8.94 37.59 11.90
N LEU A 787 -9.71 38.12 10.95
CA LEU A 787 -9.47 39.43 10.33
C LEU A 787 -9.35 40.58 11.35
N ASP A 788 -10.22 40.61 12.35
CA ASP A 788 -10.22 41.69 13.36
C ASP A 788 -8.89 41.72 14.14
N ASN A 789 -8.44 40.57 14.63
CA ASN A 789 -7.17 40.43 15.37
C ASN A 789 -5.97 40.80 14.47
N LEU A 790 -6.00 40.40 13.19
CA LEU A 790 -4.95 40.74 12.23
C LEU A 790 -4.89 42.25 11.95
N ILE A 791 -6.04 42.92 11.88
CA ILE A 791 -6.12 44.37 11.69
C ILE A 791 -5.61 45.12 12.93
N GLU A 792 -5.88 44.62 14.13
CA GLU A 792 -5.35 45.20 15.38
C GLU A 792 -3.80 45.21 15.41
N ARG A 793 -3.17 44.16 14.86
CA ARG A 793 -1.70 44.01 14.79
C ARG A 793 -1.11 44.45 13.45
N LYS A 794 -1.86 45.19 12.62
CA LYS A 794 -1.45 45.54 11.24
C LYS A 794 -0.07 46.20 11.13
N GLU A 795 0.27 47.11 12.05
CA GLU A 795 1.53 47.88 11.97
C GLU A 795 2.75 46.97 12.19
N GLU A 796 2.63 46.00 13.10
CA GLU A 796 3.67 44.98 13.35
C GLU A 796 3.83 44.07 12.13
N LEU A 797 2.72 43.57 11.58
CA LEU A 797 2.72 42.68 10.42
C LEU A 797 3.30 43.35 9.17
N LEU A 798 2.90 44.60 8.88
CA LEU A 798 3.42 45.35 7.74
C LEU A 798 4.90 45.72 7.92
N SER A 799 5.35 45.96 9.16
CA SER A 799 6.78 46.16 9.45
C SER A 799 7.61 44.91 9.14
N ILE A 800 7.10 43.72 9.49
CA ILE A 800 7.76 42.46 9.18
C ILE A 800 7.76 42.17 7.68
N ASP A 801 6.62 42.38 7.00
CA ASP A 801 6.54 42.24 5.53
C ASP A 801 7.60 43.10 4.84
N SER A 802 7.76 44.36 5.24
CA SER A 802 8.79 45.24 4.68
C SER A 802 10.23 44.73 4.90
N ARG A 803 10.54 44.18 6.09
CA ARG A 803 11.87 43.59 6.37
C ARG A 803 12.12 42.32 5.56
N ILE A 804 11.11 41.46 5.44
CA ILE A 804 11.18 40.25 4.63
C ILE A 804 11.42 40.62 3.16
N ARG A 805 10.68 41.59 2.62
CA ARG A 805 10.86 42.11 1.25
C ARG A 805 12.26 42.65 1.01
N GLU A 806 12.77 43.49 1.91
CA GLU A 806 14.13 44.04 1.81
C GLU A 806 15.19 42.93 1.75
N LEU A 807 15.04 41.85 2.54
CA LEU A 807 15.94 40.71 2.48
C LEU A 807 15.81 39.94 1.16
N ILE A 808 14.60 39.79 0.62
CA ILE A 808 14.33 39.17 -0.69
C ILE A 808 14.99 39.95 -1.82
N GLU A 809 14.80 41.27 -1.87
CA GLU A 809 15.40 42.14 -2.89
C GLU A 809 16.92 42.07 -2.89
N ASN A 810 17.53 41.98 -1.69
CA ASN A 810 18.96 41.83 -1.53
C ASN A 810 19.48 40.39 -1.70
N SER A 811 18.62 39.45 -2.11
CA SER A 811 18.95 38.02 -2.27
C SER A 811 19.53 37.37 -0.99
N VAL A 812 19.07 37.81 0.18
CA VAL A 812 19.47 37.30 1.49
C VAL A 812 18.46 36.25 1.99
N ARG A 813 18.96 35.04 2.22
CA ARG A 813 18.19 33.87 2.73
C ARG A 813 18.92 33.17 3.88
N ASP A 814 19.63 33.96 4.69
CA ASP A 814 20.40 33.47 5.83
C ASP A 814 19.55 33.38 7.11
N GLU A 815 20.20 33.26 8.26
CA GLU A 815 19.54 33.13 9.55
C GLU A 815 18.61 34.31 9.88
N ARG A 816 18.95 35.52 9.43
CA ARG A 816 18.09 36.70 9.66
C ARG A 816 16.75 36.55 8.96
N TYR A 817 16.73 35.97 7.76
CA TYR A 817 15.48 35.72 7.04
C TYR A 817 14.59 34.73 7.80
N LYS A 818 15.19 33.67 8.38
CA LYS A 818 14.46 32.70 9.21
C LYS A 818 13.93 33.32 10.50
N GLU A 819 14.74 34.13 11.20
CA GLU A 819 14.32 34.84 12.41
C GLU A 819 13.06 35.71 12.16
N HIS A 820 12.97 36.37 11.01
CA HIS A 820 11.77 37.15 10.66
C HIS A 820 10.55 36.28 10.34
N ILE A 821 10.74 35.09 9.77
CA ILE A 821 9.66 34.12 9.56
C ILE A 821 9.17 33.57 10.90
N GLU A 822 10.07 33.23 11.81
CA GLU A 822 9.70 32.78 13.17
C GLU A 822 8.97 33.89 13.94
N GLN A 823 9.41 35.14 13.82
CA GLN A 823 8.69 36.29 14.38
C GLN A 823 7.30 36.45 13.77
N LEU A 824 7.18 36.29 12.45
CA LEU A 824 5.90 36.35 11.75
C LEU A 824 4.94 35.28 12.27
N ASP A 825 5.38 34.02 12.31
CA ASP A 825 4.55 32.90 12.78
C ASP A 825 4.11 33.11 14.23
N ASN A 826 4.99 33.60 15.11
CA ASN A 826 4.62 33.92 16.49
C ASN A 826 3.51 34.98 16.59
N ILE A 827 3.61 36.08 15.84
CA ILE A 827 2.57 37.12 15.83
C ILE A 827 1.26 36.56 15.25
N LEU A 828 1.34 35.76 14.18
CA LEU A 828 0.16 35.12 13.62
C LEU A 828 -0.47 34.17 14.64
N PHE A 829 0.30 33.33 15.34
CA PHE A 829 -0.24 32.44 16.36
C PHE A 829 -0.97 33.18 17.49
N GLU A 830 -0.47 34.35 17.90
CA GLU A 830 -1.18 35.22 18.84
C GLU A 830 -2.50 35.74 18.26
N CYS A 831 -2.53 36.16 16.99
CA CYS A 831 -3.75 36.60 16.32
C CYS A 831 -4.81 35.50 16.21
N TYR A 832 -4.41 34.23 16.18
CA TYR A 832 -5.31 33.07 16.16
C TYR A 832 -5.64 32.54 17.57
N ASP A 833 -5.18 33.22 18.63
CA ASP A 833 -5.37 32.82 20.03
C ASP A 833 -4.91 31.38 20.30
N LEU A 834 -3.72 31.03 19.78
CA LEU A 834 -3.14 29.71 19.95
C LEU A 834 -2.36 29.60 21.25
N SER A 835 -2.61 28.53 21.99
CA SER A 835 -1.83 28.11 23.15
C SER A 835 -0.44 27.62 22.75
N GLU A 836 0.50 27.62 23.69
CA GLU A 836 1.87 27.12 23.46
C GLU A 836 1.92 25.67 22.96
N ILE A 837 0.96 24.84 23.37
CA ILE A 837 0.85 23.44 22.90
C ILE A 837 0.39 23.40 21.44
N GLU A 838 -0.59 24.22 21.06
CA GLU A 838 -1.09 24.30 19.67
C GLU A 838 0.00 24.84 18.73
N LYS A 839 0.79 25.82 19.16
CA LYS A 839 1.95 26.35 18.39
C LYS A 839 2.96 25.23 18.10
N LYS A 840 3.41 24.53 19.16
CA LYS A 840 4.34 23.40 19.07
C LYS A 840 3.81 22.27 18.19
N LEU A 841 2.50 22.01 18.23
CA LEU A 841 1.86 21.01 17.38
C LEU A 841 1.98 21.37 15.89
N ILE A 842 1.64 22.62 15.52
CA ILE A 842 1.74 23.11 14.14
C ILE A 842 3.19 23.00 13.63
N GLU A 843 4.15 23.53 14.39
CA GLU A 843 5.58 23.51 14.04
C GLU A 843 6.10 22.08 13.86
N SER A 844 5.73 21.19 14.77
CA SER A 844 6.12 19.78 14.71
C SER A 844 5.53 19.08 13.49
N ARG A 845 4.28 19.36 13.09
CA ARG A 845 3.67 18.73 11.89
C ARG A 845 4.27 19.23 10.58
N VAL A 846 4.59 20.51 10.50
CA VAL A 846 5.24 21.09 9.32
C VAL A 846 6.64 20.53 9.14
N SER A 847 7.39 20.33 10.24
CA SER A 847 8.75 19.80 10.21
C SER A 847 8.85 18.28 10.03
N THR A 848 7.84 17.50 10.45
CA THR A 848 7.86 16.02 10.35
C THR A 848 6.88 15.46 9.31
N SER A 849 5.57 15.56 9.53
CA SER A 849 4.54 14.94 8.69
C SER A 849 4.59 15.42 7.23
N ILE A 850 4.73 16.73 7.02
CA ILE A 850 4.81 17.31 5.66
C ILE A 850 6.13 16.88 4.99
N ASP A 851 7.25 16.95 5.71
CA ASP A 851 8.56 16.49 5.22
C ASP A 851 8.52 15.01 4.81
N PHE A 852 7.93 14.16 5.64
CA PHE A 852 7.78 12.73 5.40
C PHE A 852 6.95 12.42 4.16
N TYR A 853 5.85 13.14 3.92
CA TYR A 853 5.07 12.98 2.69
C TYR A 853 5.90 13.28 1.42
N HIS A 854 6.76 14.30 1.49
CA HIS A 854 7.55 14.76 0.35
C HIS A 854 8.79 13.90 0.09
N GLU A 855 9.58 13.59 1.13
CA GLU A 855 10.90 12.94 1.03
C GLU A 855 10.84 11.43 1.32
N ARG A 856 9.78 10.93 1.97
CA ARG A 856 9.58 9.50 2.29
C ARG A 856 10.74 8.91 3.07
N ASN A 857 11.45 7.92 2.51
CA ASN A 857 12.59 7.27 3.15
C ASN A 857 13.82 8.20 3.26
N ASP A 858 13.84 9.32 2.54
CA ASP A 858 14.89 10.34 2.63
C ASP A 858 14.51 11.48 3.60
N SER A 859 13.39 11.34 4.31
CA SER A 859 12.89 12.33 5.27
C SER A 859 13.65 12.27 6.60
N LYS A 860 13.77 13.42 7.25
CA LYS A 860 14.25 13.49 8.64
C LYS A 860 13.35 12.72 9.61
N ALA A 861 12.08 12.52 9.25
CA ALA A 861 11.12 11.82 10.07
C ALA A 861 11.44 10.31 10.27
N VAL A 862 12.22 9.71 9.37
CA VAL A 862 12.65 8.30 9.45
C VAL A 862 14.10 8.14 9.92
N GLU A 863 14.80 9.24 10.22
CA GLU A 863 16.12 9.22 10.85
C GLU A 863 16.01 8.77 12.31
N ALA A 864 17.13 8.30 12.88
CA ALA A 864 17.19 7.92 14.28
C ALA A 864 16.89 9.10 15.21
N ALA A 865 16.04 8.88 16.21
CA ALA A 865 15.72 9.89 17.20
C ALA A 865 16.92 10.07 18.14
N ASN A 866 17.37 11.32 18.31
CA ASN A 866 18.46 11.65 19.22
C ASN A 866 17.96 11.81 20.67
N ASP A 867 18.89 11.77 21.62
CA ASP A 867 18.55 11.83 23.06
C ASP A 867 17.85 13.14 23.47
N GLU A 868 18.11 14.24 22.76
CA GLU A 868 17.45 15.53 23.03
C GLU A 868 15.97 15.50 22.63
N LEU A 869 15.64 14.88 21.50
CA LEU A 869 14.26 14.67 21.09
C LEU A 869 13.51 13.75 22.06
N LEU A 870 14.17 12.67 22.52
CA LEU A 870 13.62 11.78 23.54
C LEU A 870 13.35 12.53 24.85
N ARG A 871 14.28 13.40 25.28
CA ARG A 871 14.08 14.26 26.45
C ARG A 871 12.84 15.15 26.29
N GLN A 872 12.76 15.88 25.18
CA GLN A 872 11.62 16.78 24.92
C GLN A 872 10.28 16.04 24.89
N TYR A 873 10.25 14.84 24.30
CA TYR A 873 9.08 13.98 24.31
C TYR A 873 8.66 13.62 25.75
N GLY A 874 9.61 13.15 26.57
CA GLY A 874 9.34 12.77 27.96
C GLY A 874 8.89 13.94 28.83
N GLU A 875 9.51 15.12 28.65
CA GLU A 875 9.14 16.35 29.36
C GLU A 875 7.72 16.78 29.04
N ILE A 876 7.30 16.77 27.77
CA ILE A 876 5.93 17.14 27.38
C ILE A 876 4.88 16.23 28.02
N ILE A 877 5.14 14.92 28.08
CA ILE A 877 4.22 14.00 28.74
C ILE A 877 4.19 14.27 30.24
N CYS A 878 5.36 14.39 30.89
CA CYS A 878 5.43 14.68 32.31
C CYS A 878 4.74 16.00 32.66
N ASP A 879 4.94 17.06 31.89
CA ASP A 879 4.28 18.36 32.09
C ASP A 879 2.75 18.26 31.99
N ASN A 880 2.22 17.40 31.11
CA ASN A 880 0.78 17.20 31.01
C ASN A 880 0.24 16.40 32.19
N VAL A 881 0.91 15.31 32.59
CA VAL A 881 0.45 14.48 33.71
C VAL A 881 0.64 15.20 35.05
N ASN A 882 1.76 15.90 35.24
CA ASN A 882 2.08 16.60 36.49
C ASN A 882 1.11 17.75 36.81
N LYS A 883 0.45 18.33 35.79
CA LYS A 883 -0.66 19.28 36.03
C LYS A 883 -1.82 18.64 36.83
N PHE A 884 -2.07 17.35 36.64
CA PHE A 884 -3.08 16.63 37.44
C PHE A 884 -2.56 16.23 38.83
N LEU A 885 -1.23 16.16 39.00
CA LEU A 885 -0.56 15.82 40.25
C LEU A 885 -0.17 17.05 41.09
N GLU A 886 -0.57 18.27 40.70
CA GLU A 886 -0.11 19.52 41.33
C GLU A 886 -0.41 19.64 42.84
N PHE A 887 -1.40 18.89 43.32
CA PHE A 887 -1.80 18.85 44.73
C PHE A 887 -1.22 17.66 45.50
N SER A 888 -0.31 16.90 44.89
CA SER A 888 0.36 15.75 45.50
C SER A 888 1.84 16.03 45.77
N ASP A 889 2.45 15.26 46.68
CA ASP A 889 3.90 15.37 46.97
C ASP A 889 4.78 14.61 45.93
N VAL A 890 4.16 14.11 44.85
CA VAL A 890 4.81 13.28 43.84
C VAL A 890 4.78 13.92 42.45
N SER A 891 5.83 13.70 41.68
CA SER A 891 5.91 14.12 40.28
C SER A 891 6.47 13.01 39.39
N LEU A 892 6.00 12.95 38.15
CA LEU A 892 6.57 12.11 37.10
C LEU A 892 7.78 12.79 36.47
N GLN A 893 8.83 12.00 36.23
CA GLN A 893 10.08 12.44 35.64
C GLN A 893 10.53 11.48 34.53
N PRO A 894 11.06 11.98 33.40
CA PRO A 894 11.50 11.13 32.32
C PRO A 894 12.95 10.66 32.53
N ILE A 895 13.16 9.34 32.42
CA ILE A 895 14.46 8.67 32.35
C ILE A 895 14.69 8.22 30.90
N ILE A 896 15.76 8.71 30.28
CA ILE A 896 16.11 8.47 28.88
C ILE A 896 17.23 7.44 28.78
N TYR A 897 17.01 6.39 27.98
CA TYR A 897 17.98 5.31 27.80
C TYR A 897 18.80 5.46 26.50
N SER A 898 20.02 5.99 26.63
CA SER A 898 20.95 6.19 25.52
C SER A 898 21.74 4.93 25.18
N SER A 899 22.11 4.74 23.92
CA SER A 899 22.90 3.60 23.46
C SER A 899 24.01 4.06 22.53
N SER A 900 25.21 3.50 22.70
CA SER A 900 26.32 3.68 21.77
C SER A 900 26.27 2.73 20.57
N ASN A 901 25.33 1.77 20.54
CA ASN A 901 25.19 0.85 19.41
C ASN A 901 24.68 1.59 18.17
N LEU A 902 25.34 1.32 17.04
CA LEU A 902 24.99 1.89 15.73
C LEU A 902 23.64 1.36 15.21
N ILE A 903 23.22 0.17 15.65
CA ILE A 903 21.97 -0.48 15.23
C ILE A 903 21.05 -0.59 16.45
N LYS A 904 20.10 0.34 16.54
CA LYS A 904 19.14 0.44 17.64
C LYS A 904 17.73 0.52 17.05
N PRO A 905 16.97 -0.60 16.96
CA PRO A 905 15.65 -0.61 16.34
C PRO A 905 14.58 0.07 17.19
N LEU A 906 14.69 -0.01 18.53
CA LEU A 906 13.74 0.55 19.49
C LEU A 906 14.38 1.55 20.47
N ASN A 907 13.65 2.62 20.77
CA ASN A 907 13.89 3.57 21.85
C ASN A 907 13.06 3.21 23.11
N LEU A 908 13.56 3.61 24.28
CA LEU A 908 12.89 3.41 25.57
C LEU A 908 13.02 4.70 26.39
N ILE A 909 11.88 5.16 26.90
CA ILE A 909 11.78 6.18 27.94
C ILE A 909 11.03 5.57 29.12
N THR A 910 11.43 5.90 30.34
CA THR A 910 10.67 5.55 31.54
C THR A 910 10.19 6.81 32.23
N LEU A 911 8.89 6.94 32.46
CA LEU A 911 8.32 7.98 33.29
C LEU A 911 8.25 7.44 34.72
N GLN A 912 9.06 7.98 35.62
CA GLN A 912 9.22 7.50 36.99
C GLN A 912 8.52 8.44 37.96
N LEU A 913 7.69 7.90 38.84
CA LEU A 913 7.15 8.65 39.98
C LEU A 913 8.26 8.89 41.00
N SER A 914 8.41 10.13 41.44
CA SER A 914 9.42 10.56 42.42
C SER A 914 8.83 11.55 43.43
N GLU A 915 9.35 11.55 44.66
CA GLU A 915 9.01 12.56 45.67
C GLU A 915 9.79 13.85 45.39
N GLY A 916 9.08 14.94 45.12
CA GLY A 916 9.65 16.26 44.80
C GLY A 916 10.00 16.50 43.32
N GLU A 917 10.48 17.71 43.01
CA GLU A 917 10.98 18.07 41.68
C GLU A 917 12.39 17.50 41.47
N SER A 918 12.55 16.65 40.45
CA SER A 918 13.87 16.16 39.99
C SER A 918 14.03 16.42 38.49
N GLN A 919 15.27 16.36 37.97
CA GLN A 919 15.54 16.64 36.55
C GLN A 919 15.60 15.34 35.72
N PRO A 920 15.39 15.41 34.39
CA PRO A 920 15.52 14.26 33.51
C PRO A 920 16.86 13.54 33.69
N GLU A 921 16.83 12.21 33.84
CA GLU A 921 18.03 11.38 33.98
C GLU A 921 18.38 10.72 32.64
N LEU A 922 19.67 10.71 32.28
CA LEU A 922 20.19 9.98 31.11
C LEU A 922 20.94 8.74 31.60
N VAL A 923 20.55 7.57 31.10
CA VAL A 923 21.10 6.26 31.52
C VAL A 923 21.62 5.50 30.30
N ASP A 924 22.82 4.96 30.39
CA ASP A 924 23.38 4.09 29.35
C ASP A 924 22.70 2.72 29.36
N ARG A 925 22.32 2.22 28.18
CA ARG A 925 21.78 0.86 28.02
C ARG A 925 22.85 -0.18 28.29
N ASN A 926 22.52 -1.13 29.16
CA ASN A 926 23.31 -2.34 29.30
C ASN A 926 22.95 -3.36 28.21
N ILE A 927 23.85 -4.33 27.99
CA ILE A 927 23.70 -5.37 26.97
C ILE A 927 22.38 -6.15 27.13
N VAL A 928 22.00 -6.47 28.37
CA VAL A 928 20.78 -7.24 28.67
C VAL A 928 19.51 -6.49 28.26
N LEU A 929 19.46 -5.18 28.48
CA LEU A 929 18.33 -4.36 28.05
C LEU A 929 18.27 -4.27 26.53
N GLU A 930 19.43 -4.16 25.86
CA GLU A 930 19.49 -4.12 24.41
C GLU A 930 19.01 -5.45 23.79
N GLU A 931 19.45 -6.59 24.33
CA GLU A 931 18.97 -7.92 23.92
C GLU A 931 17.44 -8.06 24.10
N LYS A 932 16.90 -7.58 25.23
CA LYS A 932 15.45 -7.61 25.47
C LYS A 932 14.65 -6.73 24.51
N LEU A 933 15.16 -5.54 24.18
CA LEU A 933 14.52 -4.64 23.21
C LEU A 933 14.57 -5.22 21.79
N GLN A 934 15.68 -5.84 21.41
CA GLN A 934 15.77 -6.56 20.13
C GLN A 934 14.81 -7.76 20.09
N ALA A 935 14.70 -8.51 21.19
CA ALA A 935 13.73 -9.59 21.29
C ALA A 935 12.28 -9.09 21.16
N LEU A 936 11.95 -7.93 21.75
CA LEU A 936 10.62 -7.32 21.67
C LEU A 936 10.25 -6.90 20.24
N ASP A 937 11.17 -6.26 19.51
CA ASP A 937 10.95 -5.89 18.08
C ASP A 937 10.68 -7.13 17.20
N SER A 938 11.21 -8.27 17.64
CA SER A 938 11.17 -9.56 16.95
C SER A 938 9.96 -10.44 17.32
N ALA A 939 9.17 -10.05 18.33
CA ALA A 939 8.26 -10.96 19.03
C ALA A 939 6.83 -11.06 18.45
N GLU A 940 6.40 -10.19 17.53
CA GLU A 940 5.00 -10.16 17.10
C GLU A 940 4.82 -9.91 15.59
N SER A 941 4.36 -10.95 14.86
CA SER A 941 3.86 -10.90 13.48
C SER A 941 2.81 -11.99 13.30
N ASN A 942 1.56 -11.73 13.70
CA ASN A 942 0.50 -12.75 13.66
C ASN A 942 -0.58 -12.53 12.59
N ASN A 943 -0.53 -11.46 11.79
CA ASN A 943 -1.56 -11.13 10.79
C ASN A 943 -0.95 -10.77 9.41
N SER A 944 -1.78 -10.70 8.34
CA SER A 944 -1.40 -10.08 7.04
C SER A 944 -0.88 -8.64 7.16
N LEU A 945 -1.14 -7.98 8.30
CA LEU A 945 -0.50 -6.76 8.74
C LEU A 945 0.74 -7.06 9.58
N TYR A 946 1.91 -6.59 9.16
CA TYR A 946 3.06 -6.53 10.07
C TYR A 946 2.83 -5.39 11.05
N GLN A 947 2.57 -5.71 12.31
CA GLN A 947 2.27 -4.73 13.35
C GLN A 947 3.53 -4.39 14.16
N ARG A 948 4.02 -3.14 14.07
CA ARG A 948 4.92 -2.60 15.12
C ARG A 948 4.04 -2.07 16.25
N ARG A 949 4.09 -2.70 17.43
CA ARG A 949 3.44 -2.15 18.63
C ARG A 949 4.38 -1.22 19.36
N ILE A 950 3.88 -0.05 19.71
CA ILE A 950 4.38 0.76 20.80
C ILE A 950 4.01 0.01 22.08
N VAL A 951 5.00 -0.28 22.90
CA VAL A 951 4.79 -1.04 24.14
C VAL A 951 4.83 -0.07 25.30
N GLU A 952 3.70 0.04 25.99
CA GLU A 952 3.57 0.77 27.23
C GLU A 952 3.43 -0.21 28.40
N ILE A 953 4.38 -0.16 29.34
CA ILE A 953 4.39 -1.03 30.52
C ILE A 953 4.16 -0.17 31.75
N TYR A 954 2.97 -0.30 32.33
CA TYR A 954 2.57 0.37 33.56
C TYR A 954 2.95 -0.50 34.77
N GLN A 955 3.83 0.02 35.62
CA GLN A 955 4.21 -0.54 36.92
C GLN A 955 3.74 0.38 38.05
N GLU A 956 3.81 -0.08 39.31
CA GLU A 956 3.32 0.70 40.47
C GLU A 956 3.86 2.14 40.52
N ASN A 957 5.15 2.34 40.19
CA ASN A 957 5.80 3.65 40.27
C ASN A 957 6.43 4.11 38.95
N SER A 958 6.20 3.43 37.83
CA SER A 958 6.85 3.78 36.56
C SER A 958 6.05 3.36 35.34
N ILE A 959 6.20 4.11 34.25
CA ILE A 959 5.61 3.83 32.95
C ILE A 959 6.75 3.71 31.94
N HIS A 960 6.93 2.55 31.33
CA HIS A 960 7.94 2.36 30.30
C HIS A 960 7.30 2.50 28.93
N ILE A 961 7.79 3.43 28.11
CA ILE A 961 7.31 3.68 26.75
C ILE A 961 8.41 3.22 25.78
N ILE A 962 8.09 2.23 24.95
CA ILE A 962 9.01 1.63 23.97
C ILE A 962 8.44 1.83 22.57
N LYS A 963 9.20 2.48 21.69
CA LYS A 963 8.77 2.80 20.30
C LYS A 963 9.92 2.63 19.31
N PRO A 964 9.64 2.51 17.99
CA PRO A 964 10.69 2.46 16.99
C PRO A 964 11.61 3.69 17.03
N ASN A 965 12.89 3.48 16.70
CA ASN A 965 13.90 4.53 16.70
C ASN A 965 13.83 5.40 15.44
N GLU A 966 12.71 6.10 15.27
CA GLU A 966 12.50 7.05 14.18
C GLU A 966 11.91 8.35 14.73
N VAL A 967 12.38 9.52 14.25
CA VAL A 967 11.96 10.85 14.72
C VAL A 967 10.43 11.00 14.76
N ARG A 968 9.69 10.44 13.79
CA ARG A 968 8.22 10.54 13.73
C ARG A 968 7.49 10.02 14.98
N PHE A 969 8.01 8.97 15.62
CA PHE A 969 7.40 8.36 16.81
C PHE A 969 7.73 9.08 18.12
N TRP A 970 8.75 9.93 18.11
CA TRP A 970 9.25 10.67 19.27
C TRP A 970 9.11 12.20 19.10
N SER A 971 8.42 12.64 18.05
CA SER A 971 8.22 14.06 17.78
C SER A 971 7.39 14.75 18.87
N VAL A 972 7.50 16.08 18.95
CA VAL A 972 6.67 16.90 19.84
C VAL A 972 5.17 16.66 19.59
N ALA A 973 4.76 16.55 18.32
CA ALA A 973 3.39 16.18 17.97
C ALA A 973 3.00 14.78 18.45
N ALA A 974 3.93 13.80 18.46
CA ALA A 974 3.66 12.49 19.04
C ALA A 974 3.41 12.60 20.55
N ALA A 975 4.30 13.28 21.29
CA ALA A 975 4.15 13.49 22.74
C ALA A 975 2.81 14.13 23.12
N ILE A 976 2.37 15.13 22.34
CA ILE A 976 1.08 15.83 22.55
C ILE A 976 -0.11 14.88 22.34
N ASN A 977 -0.01 13.94 21.40
CA ASN A 977 -1.08 12.98 21.12
C ASN A 977 -1.10 11.80 22.09
N ASP A 978 0.05 11.35 22.57
CA ASP A 978 0.14 10.21 23.50
C ASP A 978 -0.21 10.59 24.94
N ALA A 979 0.08 11.85 25.34
CA ALA A 979 -0.14 12.28 26.72
C ALA A 979 -1.59 12.08 27.23
N PRO A 980 -2.66 12.41 26.47
CA PRO A 980 -4.03 12.14 26.90
C PRO A 980 -4.37 10.65 27.05
N GLU A 981 -3.79 9.78 26.22
CA GLU A 981 -4.00 8.34 26.29
C GLU A 981 -3.39 7.75 27.57
N ILE A 982 -2.14 8.14 27.88
CA ILE A 982 -1.45 7.77 29.12
C ILE A 982 -2.24 8.27 30.34
N VAL A 983 -2.76 9.50 30.31
CA VAL A 983 -3.59 10.04 31.40
C VAL A 983 -4.88 9.23 31.57
N GLY A 984 -5.56 8.88 30.46
CA GLY A 984 -6.77 8.07 30.49
C GLY A 984 -6.52 6.69 31.12
N GLU A 985 -5.48 6.00 30.68
CA GLU A 985 -5.10 4.68 31.20
C GLU A 985 -4.71 4.72 32.69
N LEU A 986 -4.04 5.79 33.14
CA LEU A 986 -3.75 6.00 34.55
C LEU A 986 -5.02 6.21 35.40
N LEU A 987 -6.02 6.92 34.86
CA LEU A 987 -7.30 7.15 35.54
C LEU A 987 -8.14 5.87 35.63
N ASP A 988 -8.15 5.05 34.57
CA ASP A 988 -8.89 3.78 34.56
C ASP A 988 -8.29 2.73 35.53
N ARG A 989 -7.00 2.87 35.85
CA ARG A 989 -6.26 2.00 36.80
C ARG A 989 -6.32 2.48 38.26
N ALA A 990 -6.67 3.74 38.50
CA ALA A 990 -6.78 4.34 39.84
C ALA A 990 -8.12 4.02 40.52
#